data_AF-A0A7G1HWZ8-F1
#
_entry.id   AF-A0A7G1HWZ8-F1
#
_cell.length_a   1.000
_cell.length_b   1.000
_cell.length_c   1.000
_cell.angle_alpha   90.00
_cell.angle_beta   90.00
_cell.angle_gamma   90.00
#
_symmetry.space_group_name_H-M   'P 1'
#
loop_
_entity.id
_entity.type
_entity.pdbx_description
1 polymer ?
#
loop_
_entity_poly.entity_id
_entity_poly.type
_entity_poly.pdbx_seq_one_letter_code
_entity_poly.pdbx_strand_id
1 'polypeptide(L)'
;MKFLRLSAFFLSLVSLCLISCEENDDPAELSPADKEVQEVIEELEKIPEISDFTEELKKVSIPDVETNQLTVFAVKNQELKVRSEVSENQLNQENIKRHIARGAYSIDELKDSLLLTSVSNEPLLVTNQNSIVAINGIPIETTGMKIGNSYMYIVPEVIPVNESIDSIPSTTDKEAIISVKRCNTNWSVMDSVQGRPIEGAEVTVYTADGKTLGVYYTDANGEVSVKHNEPEISYTAISGDSLSNIYDGFMVEGLFTSQVEIDSWPSYIISTPKPGDLKFADINGDGVIDNNDKVNGIPQRYIRYADGETLKNSVVYLTSNSVVPSNDWAQMLQSQKDEWNKQLKSFLNLTRETDAKLIGYIEVPNMFNSNYFNQWGENIWNSGYGLINSYLQANDKFANSDDCPENVKSEWATASLRMQAECALIYSELSKFFGEVSVINDITGQMPSRNNDALVDYMNYLINMLPSEYSTAVSALVSRIYLSDREYDRALDQCKKIMSTGNYSLPADSSLVFSQKNGNNVILGGYDDSDFKYAKGLYYHPVRYCEIMFTAAEAALETGRTMEAYEYINQTRLFRGYPPIENGLTQDELRRVLWNTWNNEMLLESATYFNLRRWGIYVASMPDAQNKHQLLPIPTDAMKENPNLTQNPGY
;
A
#
# COMPACT_ATOMS: atom_id res chain seq x y z
N MET A 1 -70.33 -8.84 -21.26
CA MET A 1 -71.28 -8.07 -20.42
C MET A 1 -70.87 -8.30 -18.96
N LYS A 2 -70.58 -7.28 -18.14
CA LYS A 2 -71.54 -6.51 -17.30
C LYS A 2 -72.44 -7.47 -16.47
N PHE A 3 -72.55 -7.45 -15.13
CA PHE A 3 -72.40 -6.42 -14.07
C PHE A 3 -72.22 -7.14 -12.68
N LEU A 4 -71.83 -6.57 -11.51
CA LEU A 4 -71.43 -5.22 -11.06
C LEU A 4 -70.34 -5.28 -9.92
N ARG A 5 -70.68 -4.90 -8.67
CA ARG A 5 -69.94 -4.92 -7.38
C ARG A 5 -70.95 -4.66 -6.22
N LEU A 6 -70.45 -4.67 -4.97
CA LEU A 6 -70.99 -4.11 -3.69
C LEU A 6 -72.07 -4.93 -2.93
N SER A 7 -72.18 -4.89 -1.58
CA SER A 7 -71.19 -4.74 -0.46
C SER A 7 -71.88 -4.66 0.93
N ALA A 8 -71.25 -5.28 1.95
CA ALA A 8 -71.04 -4.76 3.32
C ALA A 8 -72.14 -4.77 4.43
N PHE A 9 -71.60 -4.67 5.67
CA PHE A 9 -72.13 -4.30 7.00
C PHE A 9 -72.95 -5.34 7.82
N PHE A 10 -72.40 -6.10 8.78
CA PHE A 10 -71.80 -5.81 10.13
C PHE A 10 -72.81 -5.48 11.27
N LEU A 11 -72.50 -5.96 12.49
CA LEU A 11 -73.23 -5.86 13.79
C LEU A 11 -74.50 -6.74 13.93
N SER A 12 -74.81 -7.36 15.10
CA SER A 12 -74.10 -7.44 16.39
C SER A 12 -74.60 -8.58 17.30
N LEU A 13 -73.71 -9.06 18.18
CA LEU A 13 -73.91 -9.67 19.51
C LEU A 13 -75.25 -10.38 19.83
N VAL A 14 -75.15 -11.67 20.18
CA VAL A 14 -75.73 -12.19 21.43
C VAL A 14 -74.69 -13.09 22.10
N SER A 15 -74.44 -12.87 23.39
CA SER A 15 -73.73 -13.80 24.28
C SER A 15 -74.66 -14.13 25.44
N LEU A 16 -74.84 -15.42 25.73
CA LEU A 16 -74.63 -16.02 27.05
C LEU A 16 -74.94 -17.53 27.02
N CYS A 17 -73.99 -18.35 27.51
CA CYS A 17 -74.17 -19.53 28.37
C CYS A 17 -75.13 -20.69 27.97
N LEU A 18 -74.84 -21.98 28.21
CA LEU A 18 -73.67 -22.67 28.80
C LEU A 18 -73.82 -24.21 28.61
N ILE A 19 -72.73 -24.96 28.84
CA ILE A 19 -72.65 -26.41 29.22
C ILE A 19 -72.66 -27.50 28.09
N SER A 20 -71.44 -28.03 27.86
CA SER A 20 -71.05 -29.47 27.79
C SER A 20 -71.29 -30.33 26.53
N CYS A 21 -70.19 -30.60 25.81
CA CYS A 21 -69.65 -31.89 25.29
C CYS A 21 -70.61 -32.99 24.76
N GLU A 22 -70.32 -33.71 23.65
CA GLU A 22 -69.10 -33.78 22.81
C GLU A 22 -69.41 -34.43 21.44
N GLU A 23 -68.37 -34.71 20.63
CA GLU A 23 -68.36 -35.35 19.29
C GLU A 23 -68.80 -34.49 18.09
N ASN A 24 -67.80 -33.94 17.40
CA ASN A 24 -67.69 -33.93 15.93
C ASN A 24 -66.20 -33.82 15.59
N ASP A 25 -65.60 -34.92 15.13
CA ASP A 25 -64.22 -34.93 14.60
C ASP A 25 -64.21 -34.35 13.17
N ASP A 26 -63.89 -33.07 13.04
CA ASP A 26 -63.32 -32.56 11.79
C ASP A 26 -61.83 -32.99 11.72
N PRO A 27 -61.32 -33.50 10.58
CA PRO A 27 -59.93 -33.88 10.47
C PRO A 27 -59.03 -32.65 10.66
N ALA A 28 -58.10 -32.73 11.62
CA ALA A 28 -57.22 -31.63 11.99
C ALA A 28 -56.48 -31.06 10.76
N GLU A 29 -56.53 -29.74 10.60
CA GLU A 29 -55.81 -29.08 9.52
C GLU A 29 -54.30 -29.18 9.75
N LEU A 30 -53.56 -29.76 8.80
CA LEU A 30 -52.12 -29.91 8.90
C LEU A 30 -51.42 -28.56 9.10
N SER A 31 -50.44 -28.52 10.00
CA SER A 31 -49.63 -27.34 10.29
C SER A 31 -48.83 -26.89 9.06
N PRO A 32 -48.33 -25.64 9.01
CA PRO A 32 -47.41 -25.20 7.96
C PRO A 32 -46.18 -26.10 7.83
N ALA A 33 -45.63 -26.59 8.95
CA ALA A 33 -44.52 -27.52 8.95
C ALA A 33 -44.92 -28.92 8.46
N ASP A 34 -46.08 -29.45 8.85
CA ASP A 34 -46.57 -30.74 8.35
C ASP A 34 -46.79 -30.71 6.83
N LYS A 35 -47.29 -29.59 6.28
CA LYS A 35 -47.45 -29.39 4.83
C LYS A 35 -46.09 -29.37 4.11
N GLU A 36 -45.12 -28.61 4.59
CA GLU A 36 -43.75 -28.57 4.02
C GLU A 36 -43.02 -29.92 4.15
N VAL A 37 -43.24 -30.68 5.24
CA VAL A 37 -42.68 -32.04 5.40
C VAL A 37 -43.24 -33.00 4.35
N GLN A 38 -44.52 -32.91 3.97
CA GLN A 38 -45.05 -33.72 2.86
C GLN A 38 -44.38 -33.36 1.52
N GLU A 39 -44.17 -32.07 1.23
CA GLU A 39 -43.44 -31.65 0.02
C GLU A 39 -41.99 -32.17 0.01
N VAL A 40 -41.32 -32.21 1.18
CA VAL A 40 -39.99 -32.83 1.30
C VAL A 40 -40.05 -34.35 1.05
N ILE A 41 -41.01 -35.07 1.65
CA ILE A 41 -41.16 -36.53 1.47
C ILE A 41 -41.30 -36.92 -0.01
N GLU A 42 -42.09 -36.19 -0.81
CA GLU A 42 -42.25 -36.46 -2.24
C GLU A 42 -40.93 -36.43 -3.02
N GLU A 43 -39.97 -35.58 -2.63
CA GLU A 43 -38.62 -35.56 -3.21
C GLU A 43 -37.71 -36.66 -2.62
N LEU A 44 -37.80 -36.96 -1.31
CA LEU A 44 -36.99 -38.01 -0.69
C LEU A 44 -37.30 -39.40 -1.26
N GLU A 45 -38.56 -39.68 -1.61
CA GLU A 45 -38.98 -40.96 -2.24
C GLU A 45 -38.23 -41.26 -3.55
N LYS A 46 -37.65 -40.25 -4.19
CA LYS A 46 -36.89 -40.39 -5.45
C LYS A 46 -35.44 -40.81 -5.22
N ILE A 47 -34.98 -40.90 -3.96
CA ILE A 47 -33.58 -41.11 -3.59
C ILE A 47 -33.42 -42.47 -2.85
N PRO A 48 -33.00 -43.55 -3.55
CA PRO A 48 -32.96 -44.90 -2.97
C PRO A 48 -31.99 -45.09 -1.80
N GLU A 49 -31.00 -44.21 -1.64
CA GLU A 49 -29.97 -44.34 -0.58
C GLU A 49 -30.42 -43.81 0.80
N ILE A 50 -31.62 -43.21 0.89
CA ILE A 50 -32.24 -42.70 2.13
C ILE A 50 -33.66 -43.26 2.35
N SER A 51 -33.98 -44.42 1.76
CA SER A 51 -35.32 -45.01 1.82
C SER A 51 -35.81 -45.23 3.24
N ASP A 52 -34.92 -45.65 4.14
CA ASP A 52 -35.26 -46.00 5.51
C ASP A 52 -35.60 -44.74 6.33
N PHE A 53 -34.89 -43.64 6.05
CA PHE A 53 -35.20 -42.32 6.60
C PHE A 53 -36.54 -41.78 6.08
N THR A 54 -36.82 -41.98 4.80
CA THR A 54 -38.07 -41.55 4.17
C THR A 54 -39.28 -42.27 4.75
N GLU A 55 -39.18 -43.59 4.98
CA GLU A 55 -40.26 -44.38 5.58
C GLU A 55 -40.53 -44.04 7.05
N GLU A 56 -39.52 -43.69 7.84
CA GLU A 56 -39.75 -43.14 9.19
C GLU A 56 -40.31 -41.71 9.14
N LEU A 57 -39.86 -40.86 8.21
CA LEU A 57 -40.30 -39.46 8.12
C LEU A 57 -41.81 -39.34 7.84
N LYS A 58 -42.37 -40.24 7.02
CA LYS A 58 -43.81 -40.38 6.77
C LYS A 58 -44.67 -40.57 8.03
N LYS A 59 -44.08 -40.99 9.14
CA LYS A 59 -44.78 -41.25 10.41
C LYS A 59 -44.69 -40.06 11.37
N VAL A 60 -43.97 -39.00 11.00
CA VAL A 60 -43.75 -37.81 11.83
C VAL A 60 -44.87 -36.81 11.61
N SER A 61 -45.41 -36.27 12.71
CA SER A 61 -46.24 -35.06 12.71
C SER A 61 -45.69 -34.03 13.69
N ILE A 62 -45.80 -32.76 13.30
CA ILE A 62 -45.20 -31.59 13.91
C ILE A 62 -46.27 -30.47 13.98
N PRO A 63 -47.34 -30.64 14.78
CA PRO A 63 -48.44 -29.68 14.81
C PRO A 63 -48.03 -28.31 15.40
N ASP A 64 -47.10 -28.31 16.36
CA ASP A 64 -46.70 -27.13 17.15
C ASP A 64 -45.62 -26.25 16.49
N VAL A 65 -45.36 -26.41 15.19
CA VAL A 65 -44.33 -25.66 14.46
C VAL A 65 -44.94 -24.88 13.30
N GLU A 66 -44.98 -23.55 13.42
CA GLU A 66 -45.66 -22.65 12.48
C GLU A 66 -44.79 -22.24 11.26
N THR A 67 -43.55 -22.70 11.15
CA THR A 67 -42.68 -22.38 10.00
C THR A 67 -42.95 -23.29 8.79
N ASN A 68 -42.96 -22.72 7.59
CA ASN A 68 -42.91 -23.43 6.30
C ASN A 68 -41.50 -23.41 5.68
N GLN A 69 -40.46 -23.18 6.49
CA GLN A 69 -39.06 -23.25 6.10
C GLN A 69 -38.34 -24.20 7.04
N LEU A 70 -37.73 -25.24 6.48
CA LEU A 70 -37.05 -26.31 7.21
C LEU A 70 -35.68 -26.61 6.58
N THR A 71 -34.83 -27.29 7.34
CA THR A 71 -33.61 -27.91 6.83
C THR A 71 -33.53 -29.35 7.30
N VAL A 72 -33.54 -30.30 6.38
CA VAL A 72 -33.67 -31.74 6.65
C VAL A 72 -32.34 -32.46 6.41
N PHE A 73 -31.85 -33.18 7.41
CA PHE A 73 -30.61 -33.94 7.37
C PHE A 73 -30.93 -35.44 7.23
N ALA A 74 -31.20 -35.88 6.00
CA ALA A 74 -31.62 -37.25 5.70
C ALA A 74 -30.48 -38.26 5.94
N VAL A 75 -30.77 -39.30 6.73
CA VAL A 75 -29.78 -40.34 7.07
C VAL A 75 -29.66 -41.36 5.95
N LYS A 76 -28.44 -41.65 5.54
CA LYS A 76 -28.11 -42.70 4.56
C LYS A 76 -28.42 -44.09 5.13
N ASN A 77 -29.00 -44.96 4.30
CA ASN A 77 -29.28 -46.35 4.65
C ASN A 77 -28.00 -47.06 5.13
N GLN A 78 -28.02 -47.59 6.36
CA GLN A 78 -26.84 -48.23 6.93
C GLN A 78 -26.68 -49.69 6.45
N GLU A 79 -25.44 -50.08 6.12
CA GLU A 79 -25.14 -51.50 5.88
C GLU A 79 -25.39 -52.34 7.13
N LEU A 80 -25.85 -53.58 6.94
CA LEU A 80 -26.25 -54.54 7.99
C LEU A 80 -25.10 -54.89 8.96
N LYS A 81 -24.81 -54.02 9.93
CA LYS A 81 -23.94 -54.32 11.08
C LYS A 81 -24.68 -55.25 12.06
N VAL A 82 -23.95 -56.24 12.56
CA VAL A 82 -24.49 -57.31 13.41
C VAL A 82 -25.00 -56.75 14.74
N ARG A 83 -26.20 -57.18 15.16
CA ARG A 83 -26.86 -56.76 16.41
C ARG A 83 -26.02 -57.06 17.66
N SER A 84 -25.43 -56.03 18.27
CA SER A 84 -25.23 -55.95 19.73
C SER A 84 -24.62 -54.60 20.16
N GLU A 85 -25.36 -53.49 20.05
CA GLU A 85 -25.10 -52.24 20.78
C GLU A 85 -26.39 -51.38 20.84
N VAL A 86 -26.37 -50.31 21.64
CA VAL A 86 -27.57 -49.75 22.31
C VAL A 86 -28.51 -48.95 21.38
N SER A 87 -29.79 -48.89 21.78
CA SER A 87 -30.97 -48.38 21.04
C SER A 87 -30.93 -46.93 20.52
N GLU A 88 -29.92 -46.14 20.87
CA GLU A 88 -29.91 -44.68 20.64
C GLU A 88 -29.39 -44.29 19.25
N ASN A 89 -28.60 -45.15 18.61
CA ASN A 89 -27.96 -44.90 17.31
C ASN A 89 -28.75 -45.43 16.09
N GLN A 90 -29.96 -45.95 16.29
CA GLN A 90 -30.84 -46.39 15.19
C GLN A 90 -31.95 -45.36 14.96
N LEU A 91 -32.21 -45.01 13.70
CA LEU A 91 -33.27 -44.06 13.34
C LEU A 91 -34.63 -44.60 13.77
N ASN A 92 -35.42 -43.77 14.43
CA ASN A 92 -36.74 -44.11 14.97
C ASN A 92 -37.62 -42.85 15.08
N GLN A 93 -38.89 -43.04 15.49
CA GLN A 93 -39.86 -41.94 15.64
C GLN A 93 -39.48 -40.87 16.69
N GLU A 94 -38.60 -41.18 17.63
CA GLU A 94 -38.17 -40.25 18.68
C GLU A 94 -37.02 -39.35 18.19
N ASN A 95 -35.99 -39.91 17.56
CA ASN A 95 -34.81 -39.16 17.11
C ASN A 95 -34.95 -38.51 15.73
N ILE A 96 -35.87 -38.95 14.86
CA ILE A 96 -36.04 -38.37 13.52
C ILE A 96 -36.43 -36.87 13.53
N LYS A 97 -37.10 -36.40 14.59
CA LYS A 97 -37.39 -34.96 14.76
C LYS A 97 -36.12 -34.11 14.94
N ARG A 98 -35.01 -34.69 15.42
CA ARG A 98 -33.71 -34.02 15.51
C ARG A 98 -33.11 -33.71 14.14
N HIS A 99 -33.45 -34.50 13.13
CA HIS A 99 -32.96 -34.36 11.76
C HIS A 99 -33.66 -33.25 10.96
N ILE A 100 -34.57 -32.49 11.59
CA ILE A 100 -35.33 -31.41 10.94
C ILE A 100 -35.07 -30.13 11.73
N ALA A 101 -34.25 -29.24 11.20
CA ALA A 101 -34.04 -27.90 11.74
C ALA A 101 -35.14 -26.93 11.27
N ARG A 102 -35.51 -25.99 12.14
CA ARG A 102 -36.42 -24.88 11.81
C ARG A 102 -35.65 -23.78 11.08
N GLY A 103 -36.16 -23.34 9.93
CA GLY A 103 -35.49 -22.41 9.04
C GLY A 103 -34.77 -23.11 7.89
N ALA A 104 -34.63 -22.41 6.77
CA ALA A 104 -33.99 -22.92 5.57
C ALA A 104 -32.58 -22.34 5.45
N TYR A 105 -31.56 -23.20 5.62
CA TYR A 105 -30.16 -22.81 5.59
C TYR A 105 -29.44 -23.44 4.39
N SER A 106 -28.88 -22.58 3.53
CA SER A 106 -27.90 -23.01 2.53
C SER A 106 -26.56 -23.35 3.18
N ILE A 107 -25.68 -24.07 2.47
CA ILE A 107 -24.42 -24.56 3.02
C ILE A 107 -23.48 -23.42 3.47
N ASP A 108 -23.56 -22.25 2.82
CA ASP A 108 -22.80 -21.04 3.17
C ASP A 108 -23.33 -20.31 4.41
N GLU A 109 -24.59 -20.59 4.79
CA GLU A 109 -25.22 -20.06 6.01
C GLU A 109 -24.95 -20.95 7.23
N LEU A 110 -24.58 -22.22 7.02
CA LEU A 110 -24.14 -23.17 8.05
C LEU A 110 -22.69 -22.89 8.49
N LYS A 111 -22.49 -21.76 9.16
CA LYS A 111 -21.20 -21.28 9.68
C LYS A 111 -20.79 -22.01 10.96
N ASP A 112 -19.49 -22.05 11.23
CA ASP A 112 -18.97 -22.64 12.47
C ASP A 112 -19.61 -22.01 13.71
N SER A 113 -19.88 -22.84 14.71
CA SER A 113 -20.52 -22.48 15.98
C SER A 113 -21.96 -21.93 15.87
N LEU A 114 -22.59 -21.98 14.69
CA LEU A 114 -24.03 -21.69 14.55
C LEU A 114 -24.85 -22.75 15.30
N LEU A 115 -25.88 -22.31 16.04
CA LEU A 115 -26.82 -23.19 16.71
C LEU A 115 -28.17 -23.16 15.99
N LEU A 116 -28.61 -24.30 15.45
CA LEU A 116 -29.96 -24.47 14.90
C LEU A 116 -30.88 -25.06 15.97
N THR A 117 -32.18 -24.78 15.86
CA THR A 117 -33.21 -25.42 16.70
C THR A 117 -33.96 -26.46 15.89
N SER A 118 -33.95 -27.72 16.32
CA SER A 118 -34.75 -28.77 15.68
C SER A 118 -36.26 -28.58 15.89
N VAL A 119 -37.09 -29.33 15.16
CA VAL A 119 -38.54 -29.35 15.42
C VAL A 119 -38.87 -29.97 16.78
N SER A 120 -38.03 -30.87 17.31
CA SER A 120 -38.09 -31.37 18.71
C SER A 120 -37.69 -30.34 19.78
N ASN A 121 -37.28 -29.12 19.39
CA ASN A 121 -36.61 -28.10 20.23
C ASN A 121 -35.21 -28.51 20.73
N GLU A 122 -34.64 -29.59 20.20
CA GLU A 122 -33.27 -29.98 20.51
C GLU A 122 -32.28 -29.10 19.74
N PRO A 123 -31.22 -28.61 20.39
CA PRO A 123 -30.21 -27.78 19.74
C PRO A 123 -29.25 -28.60 18.87
N LEU A 124 -28.90 -28.03 17.72
CA LEU A 124 -28.01 -28.63 16.72
C LEU A 124 -26.83 -27.67 16.50
N LEU A 125 -25.65 -28.05 16.98
CA LEU A 125 -24.43 -27.28 16.81
C LEU A 125 -23.83 -27.56 15.42
N VAL A 126 -23.68 -26.52 14.62
CA VAL A 126 -22.90 -26.52 13.39
C VAL A 126 -21.43 -26.35 13.74
N THR A 127 -20.57 -27.19 13.17
CA THR A 127 -19.12 -26.99 13.16
C THR A 127 -18.62 -26.99 11.72
N ASN A 128 -17.62 -26.16 11.39
CA ASN A 128 -17.04 -26.07 10.06
C ASN A 128 -15.51 -26.08 10.16
N GLN A 129 -14.92 -27.26 10.00
CA GLN A 129 -13.47 -27.48 10.06
C GLN A 129 -12.96 -27.90 8.69
N ASN A 130 -11.94 -27.22 8.17
CA ASN A 130 -11.32 -27.51 6.86
C ASN A 130 -12.35 -27.58 5.70
N SER A 131 -13.35 -26.69 5.71
CA SER A 131 -14.47 -26.64 4.76
C SER A 131 -15.43 -27.84 4.79
N ILE A 132 -15.39 -28.65 5.85
CA ILE A 132 -16.38 -29.71 6.11
C ILE A 132 -17.36 -29.20 7.18
N VAL A 133 -18.62 -29.02 6.78
CA VAL A 133 -19.73 -28.66 7.67
C VAL A 133 -20.27 -29.93 8.33
N ALA A 134 -20.46 -29.89 9.65
CA ALA A 134 -20.99 -30.99 10.44
C ALA A 134 -22.05 -30.51 11.46
N ILE A 135 -23.03 -31.35 11.77
CA ILE A 135 -24.13 -31.10 12.70
C ILE A 135 -24.00 -32.05 13.91
N ASN A 136 -23.81 -31.50 15.11
CA ASN A 136 -23.43 -32.26 16.31
C ASN A 136 -22.29 -33.28 16.05
N GLY A 137 -21.32 -32.90 15.22
CA GLY A 137 -20.17 -33.74 14.84
C GLY A 137 -20.41 -34.68 13.65
N ILE A 138 -21.64 -34.79 13.12
CA ILE A 138 -21.93 -35.62 11.93
C ILE A 138 -21.74 -34.79 10.65
N PRO A 139 -20.81 -35.14 9.74
CA PRO A 139 -20.53 -34.36 8.54
C PRO A 139 -21.67 -34.43 7.52
N ILE A 140 -21.86 -33.34 6.78
CA ILE A 140 -22.78 -33.27 5.64
C ILE A 140 -22.05 -33.78 4.38
N GLU A 141 -22.61 -34.79 3.70
CA GLU A 141 -21.99 -35.41 2.49
C GLU A 141 -22.34 -34.71 1.16
N THR A 142 -23.18 -33.67 1.20
CA THR A 142 -23.81 -33.09 0.00
C THR A 142 -23.79 -31.56 -0.01
N THR A 143 -23.79 -30.93 -1.18
CA THR A 143 -23.85 -29.47 -1.34
C THR A 143 -25.20 -28.84 -0.98
N GLY A 144 -26.19 -29.64 -0.56
CA GLY A 144 -27.56 -29.21 -0.31
C GLY A 144 -28.43 -29.22 -1.57
N MET A 145 -29.66 -29.70 -1.40
CA MET A 145 -30.74 -29.63 -2.39
C MET A 145 -31.82 -28.70 -1.85
N LYS A 146 -32.29 -27.74 -2.66
CA LYS A 146 -33.43 -26.89 -2.29
C LYS A 146 -34.74 -27.59 -2.69
N ILE A 147 -35.66 -27.72 -1.75
CA ILE A 147 -37.00 -28.31 -1.93
C ILE A 147 -38.01 -27.30 -1.39
N GLY A 148 -38.94 -26.82 -2.22
CA GLY A 148 -39.90 -25.79 -1.80
C GLY A 148 -39.20 -24.54 -1.25
N ASN A 149 -39.49 -24.20 0.01
CA ASN A 149 -38.84 -23.11 0.73
C ASN A 149 -37.71 -23.58 1.66
N SER A 150 -37.40 -24.88 1.62
CA SER A 150 -36.55 -25.64 2.54
C SER A 150 -35.28 -26.18 1.88
N TYR A 151 -34.35 -26.71 2.68
CA TYR A 151 -33.16 -27.42 2.20
C TYR A 151 -33.10 -28.87 2.70
N MET A 152 -32.44 -29.73 1.93
CA MET A 152 -32.16 -31.12 2.26
C MET A 152 -30.66 -31.40 2.08
N TYR A 153 -30.08 -32.10 3.06
CA TYR A 153 -28.72 -32.60 3.07
C TYR A 153 -28.73 -34.10 3.39
N ILE A 154 -27.77 -34.86 2.86
CA ILE A 154 -27.54 -36.25 3.27
C ILE A 154 -26.43 -36.30 4.32
N VAL A 155 -26.66 -37.07 5.38
CA VAL A 155 -25.70 -37.35 6.47
C VAL A 155 -25.46 -38.86 6.59
N PRO A 156 -24.26 -39.32 6.98
CA PRO A 156 -23.92 -40.74 6.99
C PRO A 156 -24.54 -41.51 8.16
N GLU A 157 -24.85 -40.83 9.26
CA GLU A 157 -25.30 -41.44 10.53
C GLU A 157 -26.38 -40.59 11.21
N VAL A 158 -27.04 -41.18 12.22
CA VAL A 158 -28.05 -40.49 13.05
C VAL A 158 -27.37 -39.36 13.83
N ILE A 159 -28.00 -38.18 13.90
CA ILE A 159 -27.47 -37.02 14.61
C ILE A 159 -27.59 -37.31 16.13
N PRO A 160 -26.48 -37.33 16.87
CA PRO A 160 -26.50 -37.64 18.30
C PRO A 160 -27.18 -36.52 19.10
N VAL A 161 -27.64 -36.88 20.31
CA VAL A 161 -27.93 -35.87 21.34
C VAL A 161 -26.61 -35.18 21.65
N ASN A 162 -26.59 -33.85 21.65
CA ASN A 162 -25.41 -33.13 22.11
C ASN A 162 -25.49 -32.93 23.63
N GLU A 163 -24.96 -33.91 24.37
CA GLU A 163 -24.89 -33.91 25.84
C GLU A 163 -24.10 -32.71 26.40
N SER A 164 -23.37 -31.98 25.55
CA SER A 164 -22.63 -30.76 25.91
C SER A 164 -23.52 -29.52 26.05
N ILE A 165 -24.85 -29.62 25.84
CA ILE A 165 -25.78 -28.48 25.73
C ILE A 165 -26.66 -28.27 26.98
N ASP A 166 -26.29 -28.82 28.13
CA ASP A 166 -26.93 -28.50 29.43
C ASP A 166 -26.69 -27.06 29.94
N SER A 167 -26.19 -26.14 29.08
CA SER A 167 -25.90 -24.75 29.43
C SER A 167 -26.22 -23.73 28.32
N ILE A 168 -27.38 -23.82 27.68
CA ILE A 168 -27.91 -22.72 26.83
C ILE A 168 -29.14 -22.10 27.52
N PRO A 169 -28.97 -20.98 28.24
CA PRO A 169 -30.10 -20.17 28.68
C PRO A 169 -30.85 -19.63 27.46
N SER A 170 -32.18 -19.72 27.52
CA SER A 170 -33.05 -18.96 26.64
C SER A 170 -32.74 -17.47 26.74
N THR A 171 -32.61 -16.83 25.57
CA THR A 171 -32.27 -15.41 25.32
C THR A 171 -30.91 -14.94 25.86
N THR A 172 -30.04 -14.48 24.95
CA THR A 172 -28.92 -13.57 25.28
C THR A 172 -29.48 -12.17 25.44
N ASP A 173 -29.63 -11.72 26.67
CA ASP A 173 -30.27 -10.44 26.98
C ASP A 173 -29.29 -9.25 26.92
N LYS A 174 -27.98 -9.48 26.70
CA LYS A 174 -26.97 -8.42 26.65
C LYS A 174 -26.09 -8.47 25.40
N GLU A 175 -25.73 -7.29 24.92
CA GLU A 175 -24.85 -7.06 23.76
C GLU A 175 -23.78 -6.01 24.08
N ALA A 176 -22.52 -6.34 23.78
CA ALA A 176 -21.38 -5.43 23.89
C ALA A 176 -20.85 -5.09 22.49
N ILE A 177 -20.82 -3.81 22.14
CA ILE A 177 -20.12 -3.31 20.95
C ILE A 177 -18.74 -2.81 21.40
N ILE A 178 -17.69 -3.44 20.91
CA ILE A 178 -16.29 -3.08 21.22
C ILE A 178 -15.66 -2.48 19.96
N SER A 179 -15.37 -1.17 19.99
CA SER A 179 -14.66 -0.47 18.92
C SER A 179 -13.15 -0.44 19.22
N VAL A 180 -12.34 -1.09 18.38
CA VAL A 180 -10.88 -1.12 18.46
C VAL A 180 -10.27 -0.06 17.53
N LYS A 181 -9.43 0.82 18.07
CA LYS A 181 -8.84 1.95 17.33
C LYS A 181 -7.34 2.03 17.52
N ARG A 182 -6.56 2.29 16.46
CA ARG A 182 -5.14 2.68 16.55
C ARG A 182 -5.08 4.13 17.02
N CYS A 183 -4.29 4.43 18.05
CA CYS A 183 -4.00 5.81 18.47
C CYS A 183 -3.51 6.65 17.27
N ASN A 184 -3.96 7.90 17.18
CA ASN A 184 -3.49 8.82 16.14
C ASN A 184 -2.06 9.30 16.42
N THR A 185 -1.07 8.59 15.89
CA THR A 185 0.36 8.93 16.05
C THR A 185 0.74 10.29 15.43
N ASN A 186 -0.16 10.90 14.65
CA ASN A 186 0.06 12.10 13.86
C ASN A 186 -0.91 13.24 14.28
N TRP A 187 -1.30 13.26 15.56
CA TRP A 187 -2.26 14.21 16.10
C TRP A 187 -1.87 15.67 15.80
N SER A 188 -2.85 16.47 15.38
CA SER A 188 -2.68 17.91 15.21
C SER A 188 -3.99 18.66 15.46
N VAL A 189 -3.95 19.99 15.51
CA VAL A 189 -5.16 20.82 15.62
C VAL A 189 -6.10 20.62 14.40
N MET A 190 -5.57 20.18 13.25
CA MET A 190 -6.34 19.90 12.02
C MET A 190 -6.81 18.44 11.91
N ASP A 191 -6.11 17.50 12.55
CA ASP A 191 -6.51 16.09 12.70
C ASP A 191 -6.43 15.68 14.17
N SER A 192 -7.44 16.12 14.92
CA SER A 192 -7.47 16.05 16.38
C SER A 192 -8.12 14.79 16.94
N VAL A 193 -8.45 13.81 16.09
CA VAL A 193 -9.07 12.55 16.51
C VAL A 193 -8.10 11.72 17.36
N GLN A 194 -8.61 11.05 18.40
CA GLN A 194 -7.78 10.22 19.29
C GLN A 194 -7.27 8.94 18.60
N GLY A 195 -8.01 8.42 17.62
CA GLY A 195 -7.62 7.20 16.91
C GLY A 195 -8.58 6.82 15.78
N ARG A 196 -8.12 5.90 14.93
CA ARG A 196 -8.80 5.42 13.71
C ARG A 196 -9.10 3.92 13.84
N PRO A 197 -10.20 3.40 13.27
CA PRO A 197 -10.58 2.01 13.42
C PRO A 197 -9.53 1.04 12.86
N ILE A 198 -9.49 -0.18 13.40
CA ILE A 198 -8.63 -1.27 12.91
C ILE A 198 -9.53 -2.43 12.47
N GLU A 199 -9.49 -2.79 11.19
CA GLU A 199 -10.12 -4.02 10.66
C GLU A 199 -9.26 -5.25 11.00
N GLY A 200 -9.90 -6.37 11.37
CA GLY A 200 -9.20 -7.63 11.67
C GLY A 200 -8.41 -7.65 12.98
N ALA A 201 -8.62 -6.68 13.89
CA ALA A 201 -8.04 -6.72 15.22
C ALA A 201 -8.69 -7.85 16.06
N GLU A 202 -7.87 -8.62 16.77
CA GLU A 202 -8.33 -9.72 17.61
C GLU A 202 -8.85 -9.19 18.94
N VAL A 203 -10.08 -9.55 19.30
CA VAL A 203 -10.72 -9.25 20.57
C VAL A 203 -11.05 -10.57 21.27
N THR A 204 -10.30 -10.90 22.31
CA THR A 204 -10.63 -12.05 23.17
C THR A 204 -11.48 -11.57 24.34
N VAL A 205 -12.65 -12.18 24.52
CA VAL A 205 -13.62 -11.85 25.57
C VAL A 205 -13.65 -12.95 26.63
N TYR A 206 -13.81 -12.57 27.89
CA TYR A 206 -13.84 -13.44 29.06
C TYR A 206 -15.08 -13.17 29.91
N THR A 207 -15.59 -14.21 30.56
CA THR A 207 -16.60 -14.14 31.62
C THR A 207 -15.98 -13.62 32.93
N ALA A 208 -16.81 -13.25 33.91
CA ALA A 208 -16.34 -12.66 35.17
C ALA A 208 -15.45 -13.59 36.03
N ASP A 209 -15.49 -14.91 35.82
CA ASP A 209 -14.59 -15.90 36.43
C ASP A 209 -13.28 -16.12 35.63
N GLY A 210 -13.08 -15.38 34.53
CA GLY A 210 -11.86 -15.39 33.71
C GLY A 210 -11.83 -16.45 32.61
N LYS A 211 -12.93 -17.19 32.39
CA LYS A 211 -13.03 -18.18 31.30
C LYS A 211 -13.26 -17.47 29.96
N THR A 212 -12.62 -17.93 28.89
CA THR A 212 -12.83 -17.34 27.55
C THR A 212 -14.27 -17.58 27.07
N LEU A 213 -14.98 -16.48 26.78
CA LEU A 213 -16.31 -16.45 26.16
C LEU A 213 -16.21 -16.60 24.63
N GLY A 214 -15.18 -16.01 24.02
CA GLY A 214 -14.91 -16.14 22.59
C GLY A 214 -13.71 -15.32 22.13
N VAL A 215 -13.22 -15.61 20.92
CA VAL A 215 -12.25 -14.79 20.18
C VAL A 215 -12.96 -14.27 18.94
N TYR A 216 -12.84 -12.97 18.70
CA TYR A 216 -13.54 -12.27 17.63
C TYR A 216 -12.57 -11.39 16.85
N TYR A 217 -12.94 -11.01 15.63
CA TYR A 217 -12.18 -10.10 14.79
C TYR A 217 -13.05 -8.93 14.36
N THR A 218 -12.51 -7.72 14.41
CA THR A 218 -13.24 -6.49 14.08
C THR A 218 -13.53 -6.36 12.59
N ASP A 219 -14.66 -5.72 12.27
CA ASP A 219 -15.06 -5.38 10.90
C ASP A 219 -14.29 -4.16 10.33
N ALA A 220 -14.63 -3.74 9.10
CA ALA A 220 -14.07 -2.55 8.46
C ALA A 220 -14.32 -1.22 9.20
N ASN A 221 -15.26 -1.18 10.16
CA ASN A 221 -15.50 -0.05 11.05
C ASN A 221 -14.69 -0.14 12.35
N GLY A 222 -13.90 -1.21 12.51
CA GLY A 222 -13.14 -1.52 13.70
C GLY A 222 -13.98 -2.01 14.86
N GLU A 223 -15.15 -2.59 14.61
CA GLU A 223 -16.10 -2.98 15.65
C GLU A 223 -16.38 -4.48 15.69
N VAL A 224 -16.70 -4.98 16.88
CA VAL A 224 -17.26 -6.31 17.11
C VAL A 224 -18.50 -6.20 18.01
N SER A 225 -19.57 -6.92 17.66
CA SER A 225 -20.72 -7.17 18.54
C SER A 225 -20.59 -8.53 19.22
N VAL A 226 -20.73 -8.55 20.55
CA VAL A 226 -20.59 -9.73 21.40
C VAL A 226 -21.85 -9.89 22.24
N LYS A 227 -22.59 -10.97 22.03
CA LYS A 227 -23.82 -11.28 22.77
C LYS A 227 -23.55 -12.27 23.90
N HIS A 228 -24.03 -11.97 25.10
CA HIS A 228 -23.77 -12.77 26.30
C HIS A 228 -24.89 -12.60 27.35
N ASN A 229 -24.81 -13.36 28.43
CA ASN A 229 -25.73 -13.26 29.58
C ASN A 229 -25.07 -12.78 30.88
N GLU A 230 -23.74 -12.77 30.96
CA GLU A 230 -23.00 -12.29 32.13
C GLU A 230 -23.43 -10.88 32.59
N PRO A 231 -23.41 -10.57 33.90
CA PRO A 231 -23.57 -9.20 34.40
C PRO A 231 -22.33 -8.33 34.13
N GLU A 232 -21.18 -8.96 33.97
CA GLU A 232 -19.88 -8.35 33.68
C GLU A 232 -19.07 -9.26 32.77
N ILE A 233 -18.50 -8.69 31.71
CA ILE A 233 -17.47 -9.36 30.89
C ILE A 233 -16.19 -8.53 30.91
N SER A 234 -15.06 -9.17 30.59
CA SER A 234 -13.82 -8.47 30.32
C SER A 234 -13.28 -8.83 28.93
N TYR A 235 -12.37 -8.03 28.37
CA TYR A 235 -11.76 -8.32 27.08
C TYR A 235 -10.33 -7.79 26.97
N THR A 236 -9.53 -8.44 26.12
CA THR A 236 -8.25 -7.94 25.60
C THR A 236 -8.37 -7.70 24.10
N ALA A 237 -7.61 -6.74 23.58
CA ALA A 237 -7.56 -6.44 22.15
C ALA A 237 -6.12 -6.27 21.67
N ILE A 238 -5.78 -6.90 20.56
CA ILE A 238 -4.46 -6.85 19.91
C ILE A 238 -4.61 -6.75 18.38
N SER A 239 -3.57 -6.29 17.69
CA SER A 239 -3.56 -6.26 16.23
C SER A 239 -2.14 -6.48 15.69
N GLY A 240 -1.93 -7.59 15.01
CA GLY A 240 -0.60 -8.05 14.58
C GLY A 240 0.36 -8.27 15.75
N ASP A 241 1.65 -8.39 15.46
CA ASP A 241 2.69 -8.72 16.45
C ASP A 241 3.06 -7.56 17.40
N SER A 242 2.49 -6.35 17.23
CA SER A 242 3.04 -5.12 17.82
C SER A 242 2.04 -4.16 18.48
N LEU A 243 0.75 -4.20 18.16
CA LEU A 243 -0.24 -3.26 18.71
C LEU A 243 -1.03 -3.85 19.88
N SER A 244 -1.04 -3.13 21.00
CA SER A 244 -1.83 -3.45 22.21
C SER A 244 -2.25 -2.18 22.94
N ASN A 245 -3.08 -2.29 23.99
CA ASN A 245 -3.46 -1.17 24.85
C ASN A 245 -2.41 -0.81 25.92
N ILE A 246 -1.12 -1.15 25.70
CA ILE A 246 0.00 -0.81 26.58
C ILE A 246 1.03 0.05 25.85
N TYR A 247 1.62 1.01 26.57
CA TYR A 247 2.86 1.69 26.21
C TYR A 247 3.79 1.80 27.42
N ASP A 248 5.02 1.25 27.34
CA ASP A 248 6.01 1.25 28.44
C ASP A 248 5.43 0.70 29.78
N GLY A 249 4.50 -0.26 29.70
CA GLY A 249 3.79 -0.82 30.86
C GLY A 249 2.60 0.01 31.35
N PHE A 250 2.35 1.22 30.84
CA PHE A 250 1.15 2.00 31.15
C PHE A 250 -0.04 1.56 30.28
N MET A 251 -1.24 1.49 30.87
CA MET A 251 -2.48 1.21 30.15
C MET A 251 -2.97 2.47 29.41
N VAL A 252 -3.29 2.33 28.11
CA VAL A 252 -3.66 3.43 27.22
C VAL A 252 -5.18 3.64 27.16
N GLU A 253 -5.61 4.88 27.38
CA GLU A 253 -6.99 5.37 27.39
C GLU A 253 -7.31 6.29 26.19
N GLY A 254 -6.40 6.39 25.22
CA GLY A 254 -6.50 7.26 24.04
C GLY A 254 -5.43 8.35 24.02
N LEU A 255 -5.77 9.51 23.45
CA LEU A 255 -4.90 10.69 23.38
C LEU A 255 -5.58 11.89 24.04
N PHE A 256 -4.79 12.83 24.56
CA PHE A 256 -5.29 14.16 24.90
C PHE A 256 -5.60 14.96 23.62
N THR A 257 -6.79 15.54 23.53
CA THR A 257 -7.23 16.38 22.39
C THR A 257 -7.27 17.87 22.74
N SER A 258 -7.19 18.24 24.02
CA SER A 258 -7.19 19.63 24.46
C SER A 258 -6.50 19.82 25.82
N GLN A 259 -6.12 21.06 26.13
CA GLN A 259 -5.60 21.40 27.45
C GLN A 259 -6.63 21.16 28.56
N VAL A 260 -7.93 21.32 28.26
CA VAL A 260 -9.01 21.09 29.23
C VAL A 260 -9.08 19.63 29.68
N GLU A 261 -8.83 18.69 28.77
CA GLU A 261 -8.74 17.26 29.12
C GLU A 261 -7.53 16.96 30.00
N ILE A 262 -6.39 17.64 29.77
CA ILE A 262 -5.18 17.50 30.59
C ILE A 262 -5.42 18.05 32.00
N ASP A 263 -6.00 19.25 32.10
CA ASP A 263 -6.27 19.94 33.36
C ASP A 263 -7.33 19.21 34.23
N SER A 264 -8.04 18.23 33.66
CA SER A 264 -9.07 17.42 34.33
C SER A 264 -8.72 15.93 34.46
N TRP A 265 -7.48 15.54 34.13
CA TRP A 265 -6.97 14.18 34.27
C TRP A 265 -6.03 14.05 35.49
N PRO A 266 -5.81 12.84 36.04
CA PRO A 266 -4.70 12.54 36.95
C PRO A 266 -3.36 13.18 36.57
N SER A 267 -2.63 13.65 37.58
CA SER A 267 -1.44 14.48 37.40
C SER A 267 -0.21 13.68 36.97
N TYR A 268 0.36 14.00 35.81
CA TYR A 268 1.57 13.33 35.31
C TYR A 268 2.80 13.79 36.08
N ILE A 269 3.53 12.85 36.67
CA ILE A 269 4.88 13.08 37.23
C ILE A 269 5.96 12.57 36.26
N ILE A 270 5.62 11.61 35.39
CA ILE A 270 6.53 11.04 34.40
C ILE A 270 6.86 11.97 33.21
N SER A 271 6.00 12.95 32.92
CA SER A 271 6.13 13.88 31.80
C SER A 271 5.30 15.15 32.01
N THR A 272 5.39 16.12 31.09
CA THR A 272 4.47 17.27 31.02
C THR A 272 3.59 17.11 29.79
N PRO A 273 2.35 16.60 29.92
CA PRO A 273 1.51 16.25 28.78
C PRO A 273 1.04 17.47 28.00
N LYS A 274 0.77 17.26 26.71
CA LYS A 274 0.23 18.23 25.74
C LYS A 274 -0.84 17.55 24.88
N PRO A 275 -1.72 18.32 24.22
CA PRO A 275 -2.61 17.77 23.21
C PRO A 275 -1.81 17.01 22.14
N GLY A 276 -2.21 15.77 21.87
CA GLY A 276 -1.50 14.78 21.05
C GLY A 276 -0.78 13.69 21.83
N ASP A 277 -0.48 13.89 23.12
CA ASP A 277 0.19 12.88 23.94
C ASP A 277 -0.76 11.75 24.36
N LEU A 278 -0.19 10.57 24.63
CA LEU A 278 -0.90 9.41 25.16
C LEU A 278 -1.52 9.73 26.52
N LYS A 279 -2.77 9.29 26.69
CA LYS A 279 -3.52 9.38 27.94
C LYS A 279 -3.47 8.00 28.63
N PHE A 280 -2.84 7.93 29.79
CA PHE A 280 -2.73 6.72 30.60
C PHE A 280 -3.79 6.64 31.70
N ALA A 281 -4.21 5.42 32.05
CA ALA A 281 -5.05 5.18 33.22
C ALA A 281 -4.25 5.34 34.53
N ASP A 282 -4.87 5.98 35.52
CA ASP A 282 -4.51 5.85 36.93
C ASP A 282 -5.04 4.50 37.41
N ILE A 283 -4.13 3.56 37.70
CA ILE A 283 -4.46 2.16 38.03
C ILE A 283 -4.58 2.00 39.54
N ASN A 284 -3.84 2.80 40.32
CA ASN A 284 -3.79 2.67 41.77
C ASN A 284 -4.90 3.50 42.48
N GLY A 285 -5.41 4.54 41.82
CA GLY A 285 -6.51 5.40 42.24
C GLY A 285 -6.11 6.61 43.10
N ASP A 286 -4.84 7.02 43.11
CA ASP A 286 -4.34 8.14 43.93
C ASP A 286 -4.43 9.53 43.25
N GLY A 287 -4.82 9.59 41.98
CA GLY A 287 -4.94 10.83 41.20
C GLY A 287 -3.64 11.30 40.55
N VAL A 288 -2.61 10.45 40.52
CA VAL A 288 -1.29 10.70 39.91
C VAL A 288 -1.03 9.65 38.83
N ILE A 289 -0.26 10.01 37.80
CA ILE A 289 0.29 9.04 36.84
C ILE A 289 1.80 8.89 37.12
N ASP A 290 2.18 7.77 37.73
CA ASP A 290 3.57 7.43 38.05
C ASP A 290 3.91 5.93 37.85
N ASN A 291 5.10 5.49 38.25
CA ASN A 291 5.54 4.10 38.03
C ASN A 291 4.70 3.04 38.76
N ASN A 292 3.85 3.41 39.72
CA ASN A 292 2.93 2.51 40.40
C ASN A 292 1.73 2.12 39.50
N ASP A 293 1.48 2.84 38.40
CA ASP A 293 0.42 2.55 37.43
C ASP A 293 0.84 1.56 36.33
N LYS A 294 2.08 1.06 36.37
CA LYS A 294 2.56 0.08 35.40
C LYS A 294 1.96 -1.31 35.64
N VAL A 295 1.39 -1.90 34.59
CA VAL A 295 0.79 -3.23 34.59
C VAL A 295 1.72 -4.29 33.96
N ASN A 296 1.62 -5.53 34.44
CA ASN A 296 2.37 -6.67 33.92
C ASN A 296 1.50 -7.47 32.94
N GLY A 297 1.75 -7.30 31.64
CA GLY A 297 0.95 -7.94 30.58
C GLY A 297 -0.34 -7.19 30.26
N ILE A 298 -0.99 -7.57 29.15
CA ILE A 298 -2.13 -6.87 28.53
C ILE A 298 -3.31 -6.77 29.52
N PRO A 299 -3.67 -5.56 30.01
CA PRO A 299 -4.75 -5.40 30.97
C PRO A 299 -6.10 -5.60 30.29
N GLN A 300 -6.94 -6.41 30.93
CA GLN A 300 -8.32 -6.59 30.52
C GLN A 300 -9.13 -5.29 30.72
N ARG A 301 -9.95 -4.94 29.75
CA ARG A 301 -11.00 -3.91 29.84
C ARG A 301 -12.28 -4.57 30.34
N TYR A 302 -12.99 -3.94 31.27
CA TYR A 302 -14.22 -4.49 31.86
C TYR A 302 -15.46 -3.76 31.34
N ILE A 303 -16.52 -4.51 31.02
CA ILE A 303 -17.84 -4.00 30.64
C ILE A 303 -18.84 -4.50 31.69
N ARG A 304 -19.38 -3.57 32.47
CA ARG A 304 -20.37 -3.82 33.54
C ARG A 304 -21.72 -3.25 33.13
N TYR A 305 -22.77 -4.03 33.31
CA TYR A 305 -24.14 -3.62 33.01
C TYR A 305 -24.87 -3.20 34.29
N ALA A 306 -25.57 -2.07 34.25
CA ALA A 306 -26.49 -1.69 35.32
C ALA A 306 -27.78 -2.53 35.27
N ASP A 307 -28.56 -2.51 36.35
CA ASP A 307 -29.85 -3.22 36.42
C ASP A 307 -30.77 -2.79 35.26
N GLY A 308 -31.15 -3.74 34.41
CA GLY A 308 -32.00 -3.52 33.23
C GLY A 308 -31.27 -3.00 31.98
N GLU A 309 -29.94 -2.88 32.00
CA GLU A 309 -29.14 -2.48 30.83
C GLU A 309 -28.79 -3.68 29.95
N THR A 310 -29.07 -3.58 28.65
CA THR A 310 -28.93 -4.67 27.66
C THR A 310 -27.92 -4.37 26.55
N LEU A 311 -27.43 -3.14 26.43
CA LEU A 311 -26.45 -2.76 25.41
C LEU A 311 -25.35 -1.89 26.03
N LYS A 312 -24.09 -2.23 25.75
CA LYS A 312 -22.92 -1.42 26.13
C LYS A 312 -22.01 -1.18 24.94
N ASN A 313 -21.45 0.03 24.87
CA ASN A 313 -20.38 0.36 23.96
C ASN A 313 -19.07 0.52 24.74
N SER A 314 -17.98 -0.03 24.23
CA SER A 314 -16.64 0.12 24.79
C SER A 314 -15.66 0.51 23.67
N VAL A 315 -14.71 1.38 23.97
CA VAL A 315 -13.66 1.77 23.03
C VAL A 315 -12.31 1.42 23.63
N VAL A 316 -11.46 0.75 22.87
CA VAL A 316 -10.07 0.47 23.24
C VAL A 316 -9.13 1.09 22.21
N TYR A 317 -8.09 1.75 22.72
CA TYR A 317 -7.07 2.37 21.90
C TYR A 317 -5.78 1.54 21.96
N LEU A 318 -5.30 1.10 20.79
CA LEU A 318 -4.07 0.34 20.64
C LEU A 318 -2.94 1.23 20.13
N THR A 319 -1.74 0.98 20.63
CA THR A 319 -0.48 1.61 20.20
C THR A 319 0.64 0.56 20.16
N SER A 320 1.77 0.90 19.53
CA SER A 320 2.94 0.02 19.48
C SER A 320 3.66 0.02 20.82
N ASN A 321 3.93 -1.16 21.40
CA ASN A 321 4.65 -1.27 22.69
C ASN A 321 6.19 -1.11 22.55
N SER A 322 6.70 -0.90 21.34
CA SER A 322 8.00 -0.25 21.19
C SER A 322 7.88 1.17 21.71
N VAL A 323 8.82 1.61 22.56
CA VAL A 323 9.17 3.03 22.64
C VAL A 323 9.28 3.49 21.21
N VAL A 324 8.44 4.44 20.80
CA VAL A 324 8.67 5.16 19.57
C VAL A 324 9.86 6.05 19.92
N PRO A 325 11.12 5.76 19.50
CA PRO A 325 12.06 6.87 19.38
C PRO A 325 11.30 7.84 18.48
N SER A 326 11.13 9.09 18.90
CA SER A 326 10.32 10.04 18.15
C SER A 326 10.86 10.08 16.72
N ASN A 327 10.20 9.35 15.82
CA ASN A 327 10.43 9.39 14.40
C ASN A 327 9.81 10.72 14.03
N ASP A 328 10.56 11.78 14.30
CA ASP A 328 10.30 13.10 13.80
C ASP A 328 10.47 12.97 12.29
N TRP A 329 9.40 12.53 11.65
CA TRP A 329 9.36 12.22 10.24
C TRP A 329 9.69 13.48 9.42
N ALA A 330 9.43 14.66 9.97
CA ALA A 330 9.90 15.94 9.42
C ALA A 330 11.42 16.08 9.56
N GLN A 331 12.03 15.80 10.71
CA GLN A 331 13.50 15.76 10.86
C GLN A 331 14.14 14.69 9.95
N MET A 332 13.52 13.52 9.80
CA MET A 332 14.00 12.43 8.94
C MET A 332 13.91 12.81 7.46
N LEU A 333 12.79 13.41 7.04
CA LEU A 333 12.60 13.95 5.69
C LEU A 333 13.58 15.10 5.40
N GLN A 334 13.77 16.01 6.36
CA GLN A 334 14.73 17.10 6.25
C GLN A 334 16.16 16.57 6.14
N SER A 335 16.53 15.60 6.98
CA SER A 335 17.84 14.93 6.91
C SER A 335 18.07 14.22 5.57
N GLN A 336 17.03 13.59 5.00
CA GLN A 336 17.10 13.00 3.67
C GLN A 336 17.30 14.06 2.58
N LYS A 337 16.61 15.19 2.65
CA LYS A 337 16.77 16.32 1.71
C LYS A 337 18.18 16.92 1.81
N ASP A 338 18.71 17.11 3.01
CA ASP A 338 20.03 17.70 3.24
C ASP A 338 21.15 16.76 2.78
N GLU A 339 21.04 15.45 3.08
CA GLU A 339 22.01 14.47 2.61
C GLU A 339 21.93 14.26 1.09
N TRP A 340 20.73 14.26 0.49
CA TRP A 340 20.55 14.28 -0.97
C TRP A 340 21.27 15.46 -1.62
N ASN A 341 21.01 16.69 -1.15
CA ASN A 341 21.65 17.89 -1.69
C ASN A 341 23.19 17.83 -1.58
N LYS A 342 23.71 17.34 -0.45
CA LYS A 342 25.14 17.17 -0.18
C LYS A 342 25.79 16.11 -1.08
N GLN A 343 25.15 14.96 -1.25
CA GLN A 343 25.62 13.87 -2.11
C GLN A 343 25.56 14.27 -3.59
N LEU A 344 24.47 14.90 -4.03
CA LEU A 344 24.32 15.40 -5.40
C LEU A 344 25.38 16.46 -5.73
N LYS A 345 25.63 17.42 -4.82
CA LYS A 345 26.71 18.40 -4.97
C LYS A 345 28.08 17.72 -5.11
N SER A 346 28.34 16.70 -4.30
CA SER A 346 29.60 15.93 -4.33
C SER A 346 29.75 15.15 -5.64
N PHE A 347 28.68 14.54 -6.15
CA PHE A 347 28.65 13.86 -7.45
C PHE A 347 28.89 14.82 -8.61
N LEU A 348 28.22 15.98 -8.64
CA LEU A 348 28.40 17.00 -9.68
C LEU A 348 29.82 17.60 -9.68
N ASN A 349 30.44 17.76 -8.50
CA ASN A 349 31.83 18.18 -8.41
C ASN A 349 32.80 17.09 -8.89
N LEU A 350 32.54 15.82 -8.54
CA LEU A 350 33.32 14.67 -8.98
C LEU A 350 33.29 14.49 -10.51
N THR A 351 32.12 14.62 -11.14
CA THR A 351 31.99 14.50 -12.60
C THR A 351 32.71 15.63 -13.32
N ARG A 352 32.54 16.89 -12.87
CA ARG A 352 33.27 18.06 -13.42
C ARG A 352 34.78 17.95 -13.25
N GLU A 353 35.27 17.50 -12.09
CA GLU A 353 36.71 17.32 -11.86
C GLU A 353 37.27 16.17 -12.72
N THR A 354 36.48 15.11 -12.94
CA THR A 354 36.88 13.98 -13.78
C THR A 354 36.86 14.33 -15.27
N ASP A 355 35.85 15.06 -15.76
CA ASP A 355 35.83 15.68 -17.09
C ASP A 355 37.09 16.52 -17.31
N ALA A 356 37.43 17.40 -16.36
CA ALA A 356 38.60 18.26 -16.42
C ALA A 356 39.94 17.50 -16.43
N LYS A 357 40.05 16.36 -15.72
CA LYS A 357 41.21 15.45 -15.81
C LYS A 357 41.25 14.74 -17.16
N LEU A 358 40.12 14.20 -17.62
CA LEU A 358 40.02 13.42 -18.85
C LEU A 358 40.29 14.24 -20.12
N ILE A 359 40.17 15.57 -20.05
CA ILE A 359 40.54 16.50 -21.14
C ILE A 359 41.92 17.16 -20.95
N GLY A 360 42.70 16.75 -19.94
CA GLY A 360 44.03 17.31 -19.65
C GLY A 360 44.04 18.75 -19.11
N TYR A 361 42.88 19.32 -18.73
CA TYR A 361 42.81 20.63 -18.08
C TYR A 361 43.37 20.58 -16.65
N ILE A 362 43.11 19.48 -15.94
CA ILE A 362 43.81 19.13 -14.71
C ILE A 362 44.92 18.13 -15.09
N GLU A 363 46.17 18.54 -14.94
CA GLU A 363 47.33 17.70 -15.23
C GLU A 363 47.37 16.48 -14.29
N VAL A 364 47.31 15.28 -14.87
CA VAL A 364 47.52 14.01 -14.16
C VAL A 364 48.60 13.22 -14.90
N PRO A 365 49.83 13.13 -14.36
CA PRO A 365 50.91 12.37 -14.99
C PRO A 365 50.51 10.90 -15.20
N ASN A 366 50.63 10.42 -16.44
CA ASN A 366 50.16 9.09 -16.86
C ASN A 366 48.67 8.86 -16.52
N MET A 367 47.78 9.81 -16.84
CA MET A 367 46.32 9.73 -16.58
C MET A 367 45.65 8.42 -17.04
N PHE A 368 46.15 7.79 -18.10
CA PHE A 368 45.66 6.52 -18.63
C PHE A 368 46.30 5.27 -17.97
N ASN A 369 47.03 5.44 -16.87
CA ASN A 369 47.37 4.34 -15.97
C ASN A 369 46.07 3.72 -15.44
N SER A 370 45.96 2.39 -15.54
CA SER A 370 44.77 1.63 -15.14
C SER A 370 44.29 1.97 -13.74
N ASN A 371 45.18 2.27 -12.79
CA ASN A 371 44.80 2.51 -11.41
C ASN A 371 43.99 3.82 -11.25
N TYR A 372 44.41 4.92 -11.89
CA TYR A 372 43.67 6.18 -11.85
C TYR A 372 42.37 6.08 -12.64
N PHE A 373 42.45 5.51 -13.85
CA PHE A 373 41.33 5.45 -14.77
C PHE A 373 40.20 4.53 -14.26
N ASN A 374 40.55 3.40 -13.65
CA ASN A 374 39.58 2.53 -12.98
C ASN A 374 38.98 3.21 -11.74
N GLN A 375 39.80 3.83 -10.89
CA GLN A 375 39.33 4.51 -9.68
C GLN A 375 38.34 5.64 -9.99
N TRP A 376 38.55 6.39 -11.08
CA TRP A 376 37.59 7.43 -11.50
C TRP A 376 36.26 6.80 -11.98
N GLY A 377 36.32 5.66 -12.67
CA GLY A 377 35.14 4.87 -13.04
C GLY A 377 34.37 4.39 -11.80
N GLU A 378 35.06 3.72 -10.87
CA GLU A 378 34.51 3.26 -9.59
C GLU A 378 33.86 4.39 -8.80
N ASN A 379 34.54 5.52 -8.64
CA ASN A 379 34.02 6.67 -7.90
C ASN A 379 32.75 7.25 -8.52
N ILE A 380 32.71 7.49 -9.84
CA ILE A 380 31.53 8.06 -10.51
C ILE A 380 30.37 7.06 -10.50
N TRP A 381 30.63 5.79 -10.84
CA TRP A 381 29.61 4.75 -10.87
C TRP A 381 28.95 4.57 -9.50
N ASN A 382 29.75 4.36 -8.45
CA ASN A 382 29.25 4.11 -7.10
C ASN A 382 28.53 5.34 -6.53
N SER A 383 29.00 6.55 -6.83
CA SER A 383 28.32 7.79 -6.42
C SER A 383 26.98 7.98 -7.13
N GLY A 384 26.91 7.74 -8.45
CA GLY A 384 25.70 7.93 -9.25
C GLY A 384 24.62 6.90 -8.92
N TYR A 385 24.94 5.61 -8.94
CA TYR A 385 23.97 4.56 -8.56
C TYR A 385 23.67 4.58 -7.05
N GLY A 386 24.61 5.00 -6.21
CA GLY A 386 24.36 5.24 -4.78
C GLY A 386 23.31 6.32 -4.54
N LEU A 387 23.36 7.44 -5.29
CA LEU A 387 22.31 8.46 -5.27
C LEU A 387 20.96 7.90 -5.76
N ILE A 388 20.92 7.20 -6.89
CA ILE A 388 19.67 6.63 -7.41
C ILE A 388 19.04 5.65 -6.40
N ASN A 389 19.85 4.77 -5.79
CA ASN A 389 19.39 3.87 -4.73
C ASN A 389 18.90 4.63 -3.48
N SER A 390 19.58 5.70 -3.09
CA SER A 390 19.16 6.59 -1.98
C SER A 390 17.80 7.23 -2.27
N TYR A 391 17.55 7.68 -3.51
CA TYR A 391 16.22 8.14 -3.93
C TYR A 391 15.17 7.03 -3.88
N LEU A 392 15.45 5.83 -4.41
CA LEU A 392 14.49 4.72 -4.42
C LEU A 392 14.11 4.27 -3.01
N GLN A 393 15.09 4.14 -2.10
CA GLN A 393 14.87 3.82 -0.69
C GLN A 393 14.10 4.93 0.04
N ALA A 394 14.42 6.19 -0.23
CA ALA A 394 13.67 7.32 0.34
C ALA A 394 12.24 7.37 -0.19
N ASN A 395 12.02 7.08 -1.48
CA ASN A 395 10.69 7.08 -2.07
C ASN A 395 9.82 5.95 -1.49
N ASP A 396 10.39 4.76 -1.31
CA ASP A 396 9.67 3.67 -0.64
C ASP A 396 9.30 4.05 0.80
N LYS A 397 10.27 4.58 1.55
CA LYS A 397 10.08 5.01 2.94
C LYS A 397 9.08 6.15 3.12
N PHE A 398 9.11 7.18 2.27
CA PHE A 398 8.34 8.41 2.45
C PHE A 398 7.08 8.51 1.59
N ALA A 399 6.92 7.71 0.53
CA ALA A 399 5.67 7.62 -0.25
C ALA A 399 4.88 6.34 0.07
N ASN A 400 5.54 5.17 0.09
CA ASN A 400 4.86 3.87 0.12
C ASN A 400 4.60 3.34 1.54
N SER A 401 5.40 3.70 2.54
CA SER A 401 5.26 3.19 3.92
C SER A 401 3.92 3.56 4.57
N ASP A 402 3.25 2.58 5.17
CA ASP A 402 2.01 2.77 5.93
C ASP A 402 2.20 3.60 7.22
N ASP A 403 3.41 3.59 7.80
CA ASP A 403 3.73 4.34 9.01
C ASP A 403 4.15 5.81 8.73
N CYS A 404 4.37 6.19 7.46
CA CYS A 404 4.73 7.56 7.10
C CYS A 404 3.50 8.50 7.18
N PRO A 405 3.56 9.61 7.94
CA PRO A 405 2.43 10.54 8.08
C PRO A 405 2.03 11.21 6.76
N GLU A 406 0.73 11.44 6.54
CA GLU A 406 0.22 11.98 5.27
C GLU A 406 0.76 13.38 4.93
N ASN A 407 1.00 14.23 5.94
CA ASN A 407 1.66 15.52 5.72
C ASN A 407 3.11 15.37 5.23
N VAL A 408 3.81 14.33 5.70
CA VAL A 408 5.18 14.00 5.28
C VAL A 408 5.18 13.33 3.90
N LYS A 409 4.18 12.48 3.60
CA LYS A 409 3.94 11.94 2.25
C LYS A 409 3.72 13.07 1.24
N SER A 410 2.89 14.06 1.56
CA SER A 410 2.63 15.23 0.72
C SER A 410 3.87 16.14 0.54
N GLU A 411 4.65 16.33 1.61
CA GLU A 411 5.88 17.11 1.55
C GLU A 411 6.99 16.37 0.75
N TRP A 412 7.09 15.05 0.89
CA TRP A 412 7.95 14.19 0.07
C TRP A 412 7.51 14.21 -1.39
N ALA A 413 6.21 14.04 -1.68
CA ALA A 413 5.66 14.08 -3.03
C ALA A 413 6.00 15.39 -3.74
N THR A 414 6.05 16.51 -3.01
CA THR A 414 6.49 17.80 -3.57
C THR A 414 8.01 17.84 -3.81
N ALA A 415 8.81 17.39 -2.84
CA ALA A 415 10.27 17.40 -2.94
C ALA A 415 10.83 16.43 -4.00
N SER A 416 10.19 15.27 -4.16
CA SER A 416 10.61 14.20 -5.06
C SER A 416 10.51 14.56 -6.54
N LEU A 417 9.68 15.55 -6.91
CA LEU A 417 9.55 16.02 -8.30
C LEU A 417 10.88 16.54 -8.86
N ARG A 418 11.60 17.32 -8.05
CA ARG A 418 12.94 17.79 -8.38
C ARG A 418 13.96 16.66 -8.35
N MET A 419 13.90 15.79 -7.33
CA MET A 419 14.82 14.64 -7.20
C MET A 419 14.72 13.68 -8.38
N GLN A 420 13.55 13.52 -8.99
CA GLN A 420 13.35 12.70 -10.19
C GLN A 420 14.01 13.29 -11.44
N ALA A 421 13.93 14.61 -11.64
CA ALA A 421 14.69 15.29 -12.69
C ALA A 421 16.21 15.25 -12.42
N GLU A 422 16.61 15.27 -11.15
CA GLU A 422 18.01 15.10 -10.74
C GLU A 422 18.48 13.64 -10.92
N CYS A 423 17.62 12.63 -10.77
CA CYS A 423 17.91 11.23 -11.16
C CYS A 423 18.14 11.11 -12.68
N ALA A 424 17.32 11.76 -13.50
CA ALA A 424 17.57 11.84 -14.94
C ALA A 424 18.90 12.54 -15.26
N LEU A 425 19.27 13.59 -14.50
CA LEU A 425 20.58 14.23 -14.62
C LEU A 425 21.72 13.26 -14.24
N ILE A 426 21.58 12.50 -13.15
CA ILE A 426 22.57 11.50 -12.73
C ILE A 426 22.78 10.44 -13.82
N TYR A 427 21.72 9.90 -14.40
CA TYR A 427 21.84 8.99 -15.54
C TYR A 427 22.49 9.65 -16.77
N SER A 428 22.15 10.92 -17.05
CA SER A 428 22.80 11.68 -18.13
C SER A 428 24.29 11.91 -17.88
N GLU A 429 24.72 12.17 -16.64
CA GLU A 429 26.14 12.26 -16.31
C GLU A 429 26.82 10.88 -16.41
N LEU A 430 26.20 9.81 -15.89
CA LEU A 430 26.72 8.44 -16.01
C LEU A 430 26.93 8.05 -17.50
N SER A 431 25.99 8.38 -18.39
CA SER A 431 26.11 8.02 -19.81
C SER A 431 27.25 8.75 -20.54
N LYS A 432 27.63 9.96 -20.09
CA LYS A 432 28.82 10.68 -20.61
C LYS A 432 30.09 9.87 -20.43
N PHE A 433 30.24 9.20 -19.29
CA PHE A 433 31.44 8.45 -18.90
C PHE A 433 31.40 6.97 -19.29
N PHE A 434 30.24 6.32 -19.21
CA PHE A 434 30.11 4.85 -19.39
C PHE A 434 29.41 4.43 -20.69
N GLY A 435 28.82 5.35 -21.45
CA GLY A 435 28.03 5.04 -22.65
C GLY A 435 26.62 4.60 -22.24
N GLU A 436 26.20 3.43 -22.71
CA GLU A 436 24.95 2.82 -22.24
C GLU A 436 24.99 2.58 -20.72
N VAL A 437 23.86 2.81 -20.04
CA VAL A 437 23.71 2.67 -18.59
C VAL A 437 22.48 1.81 -18.27
N SER A 438 22.43 1.24 -17.07
CA SER A 438 21.31 0.43 -16.60
C SER A 438 20.30 1.32 -15.88
N VAL A 439 19.05 1.35 -16.33
CA VAL A 439 17.98 1.98 -15.54
C VAL A 439 17.55 1.01 -14.44
N ILE A 440 17.65 1.45 -13.19
CA ILE A 440 17.10 0.77 -12.01
C ILE A 440 15.85 1.52 -11.53
N ASN A 441 14.82 0.75 -11.17
CA ASN A 441 13.49 1.24 -10.80
C ASN A 441 12.92 0.56 -9.53
N ASP A 442 13.69 -0.30 -8.88
CA ASP A 442 13.31 -1.00 -7.65
C ASP A 442 14.45 -0.99 -6.60
N ILE A 443 14.11 -1.38 -5.37
CA ILE A 443 15.04 -1.42 -4.23
C ILE A 443 15.79 -2.76 -4.09
N THR A 444 15.67 -3.69 -5.06
CA THR A 444 16.32 -5.01 -4.98
C THR A 444 17.84 -4.95 -5.18
N GLY A 445 18.32 -3.85 -5.77
CA GLY A 445 19.73 -3.64 -6.10
C GLY A 445 20.20 -4.40 -7.35
N GLN A 446 19.34 -5.17 -8.02
CA GLN A 446 19.69 -5.84 -9.28
C GLN A 446 19.69 -4.85 -10.43
N MET A 447 20.80 -4.79 -11.16
CA MET A 447 20.96 -3.93 -12.33
C MET A 447 20.58 -4.68 -13.61
N PRO A 448 19.60 -4.19 -14.39
CA PRO A 448 19.34 -4.69 -15.74
C PRO A 448 20.53 -4.49 -16.68
N SER A 449 20.49 -5.09 -17.87
CA SER A 449 21.46 -4.80 -18.93
C SER A 449 21.45 -3.31 -19.29
N ARG A 450 22.62 -2.77 -19.62
CA ARG A 450 22.79 -1.38 -20.04
C ARG A 450 22.10 -1.16 -21.39
N ASN A 451 21.27 -0.11 -21.51
CA ASN A 451 20.47 0.16 -22.71
C ASN A 451 20.02 1.63 -22.80
N ASN A 452 20.34 2.31 -23.91
CA ASN A 452 19.88 3.69 -24.17
C ASN A 452 18.37 3.81 -24.38
N ASP A 453 17.72 2.83 -25.03
CA ASP A 453 16.26 2.87 -25.25
C ASP A 453 15.51 2.89 -23.91
N ALA A 454 15.91 2.03 -22.97
CA ALA A 454 15.35 1.99 -21.62
C ALA A 454 15.55 3.31 -20.86
N LEU A 455 16.68 3.98 -21.06
CA LEU A 455 16.93 5.30 -20.47
C LEU A 455 16.05 6.39 -21.10
N VAL A 456 15.89 6.39 -22.42
CA VAL A 456 15.01 7.31 -23.15
C VAL A 456 13.55 7.08 -22.75
N ASP A 457 13.10 5.84 -22.61
CA ASP A 457 11.75 5.50 -22.14
C ASP A 457 11.49 5.98 -20.71
N TYR A 458 12.43 5.75 -19.78
CA TYR A 458 12.35 6.27 -18.41
C TYR A 458 12.29 7.80 -18.38
N MET A 459 13.13 8.49 -19.16
CA MET A 459 13.08 9.95 -19.25
C MET A 459 11.79 10.46 -19.90
N ASN A 460 11.27 9.79 -20.93
CA ASN A 460 9.98 10.13 -21.54
C ASN A 460 8.80 9.93 -20.57
N TYR A 461 8.84 8.89 -19.73
CA TYR A 461 7.88 8.72 -18.63
C TYR A 461 7.91 9.92 -17.68
N LEU A 462 9.10 10.34 -17.23
CA LEU A 462 9.25 11.54 -16.39
C LEU A 462 8.78 12.83 -17.08
N ILE A 463 9.02 13.00 -18.39
CA ILE A 463 8.55 14.18 -19.14
C ILE A 463 7.01 14.28 -19.11
N ASN A 464 6.30 13.16 -19.17
CA ASN A 464 4.84 13.13 -19.16
C ASN A 464 4.22 13.33 -17.77
N MET A 465 4.97 13.04 -16.69
CA MET A 465 4.48 13.05 -15.32
C MET A 465 4.89 14.32 -14.54
N LEU A 466 6.10 14.84 -14.77
CA LEU A 466 6.65 15.95 -13.99
C LEU A 466 6.11 17.34 -14.44
N PRO A 467 5.96 18.30 -13.49
CA PRO A 467 5.65 19.69 -13.80
C PRO A 467 6.61 20.31 -14.82
N SER A 468 6.12 21.33 -15.56
CA SER A 468 6.78 21.90 -16.74
C SER A 468 8.25 22.32 -16.55
N GLU A 469 8.63 22.81 -15.36
CA GLU A 469 10.03 23.16 -15.05
C GLU A 469 10.95 21.92 -15.05
N TYR A 470 10.50 20.82 -14.46
CA TYR A 470 11.26 19.56 -14.36
C TYR A 470 11.16 18.73 -15.63
N SER A 471 10.00 18.64 -16.27
CA SER A 471 9.87 17.93 -17.55
C SER A 471 10.60 18.65 -18.70
N THR A 472 10.76 19.98 -18.64
CA THR A 472 11.66 20.70 -19.57
C THR A 472 13.13 20.34 -19.32
N ALA A 473 13.56 20.23 -18.05
CA ALA A 473 14.90 19.75 -17.73
C ALA A 473 15.15 18.33 -18.24
N VAL A 474 14.21 17.40 -18.02
CA VAL A 474 14.36 16.02 -18.55
C VAL A 474 14.33 16.01 -20.09
N SER A 475 13.52 16.85 -20.74
CA SER A 475 13.52 16.99 -22.22
C SER A 475 14.87 17.46 -22.77
N ALA A 476 15.56 18.36 -22.06
CA ALA A 476 16.91 18.78 -22.40
C ALA A 476 17.93 17.64 -22.27
N LEU A 477 17.82 16.83 -21.21
CA LEU A 477 18.68 15.65 -21.01
C LEU A 477 18.46 14.58 -22.09
N VAL A 478 17.21 14.35 -22.51
CA VAL A 478 16.89 13.47 -23.64
C VAL A 478 17.52 13.97 -24.95
N SER A 479 17.55 15.29 -25.19
CA SER A 479 18.21 15.83 -26.39
C SER A 479 19.73 15.58 -26.43
N ARG A 480 20.40 15.45 -25.26
CA ARG A 480 21.81 15.03 -25.19
C ARG A 480 22.00 13.59 -25.64
N ILE A 481 21.07 12.69 -25.29
CA ILE A 481 21.12 11.27 -25.68
C ILE A 481 20.91 11.16 -27.20
N TYR A 482 19.85 11.79 -27.74
CA TYR A 482 19.63 11.85 -29.19
C TYR A 482 20.84 12.43 -29.94
N LEU A 483 21.51 13.45 -29.39
CA LEU A 483 22.73 14.01 -29.99
C LEU A 483 23.93 13.05 -29.95
N SER A 484 24.07 12.25 -28.88
CA SER A 484 25.08 11.18 -28.78
C SER A 484 24.85 10.11 -29.84
N ASP A 485 23.59 9.68 -29.99
CA ASP A 485 23.19 8.58 -30.86
C ASP A 485 22.98 9.03 -32.32
N ARG A 486 23.31 10.30 -32.61
CA ARG A 486 23.25 10.96 -33.93
C ARG A 486 21.83 11.07 -34.51
N GLU A 487 20.82 11.01 -33.67
CA GLU A 487 19.42 11.26 -34.00
C GLU A 487 19.15 12.77 -34.08
N TYR A 488 19.86 13.46 -34.97
CA TYR A 488 19.90 14.93 -35.04
C TYR A 488 18.50 15.56 -35.21
N ASP A 489 17.61 15.00 -36.03
CA ASP A 489 16.24 15.52 -36.15
C ASP A 489 15.47 15.45 -34.81
N ARG A 490 15.57 14.33 -34.06
CA ARG A 490 14.91 14.18 -32.74
C ARG A 490 15.52 15.12 -31.70
N ALA A 491 16.85 15.32 -31.73
CA ALA A 491 17.52 16.31 -30.88
C ALA A 491 17.05 17.74 -31.19
N LEU A 492 17.02 18.14 -32.46
CA LEU A 492 16.58 19.46 -32.90
C LEU A 492 15.12 19.72 -32.54
N ASP A 493 14.23 18.75 -32.74
CA ASP A 493 12.81 18.87 -32.41
C ASP A 493 12.59 19.05 -30.91
N GLN A 494 13.32 18.34 -30.05
CA GLN A 494 13.27 18.58 -28.59
C GLN A 494 13.77 19.98 -28.24
N CYS A 495 14.90 20.43 -28.79
CA CYS A 495 15.40 21.78 -28.55
C CYS A 495 14.40 22.85 -29.04
N LYS A 496 13.78 22.67 -30.20
CA LYS A 496 12.75 23.59 -30.72
C LYS A 496 11.51 23.65 -29.85
N LYS A 497 11.04 22.52 -29.30
CA LYS A 497 9.95 22.52 -28.31
C LYS A 497 10.32 23.33 -27.08
N ILE A 498 11.52 23.12 -26.50
CA ILE A 498 12.01 23.87 -25.33
C ILE A 498 12.07 25.38 -25.63
N MET A 499 12.67 25.77 -26.76
CA MET A 499 12.75 27.18 -27.18
C MET A 499 11.36 27.79 -27.42
N SER A 500 10.41 27.03 -27.97
CA SER A 500 9.05 27.52 -28.24
C SER A 500 8.22 27.85 -27.00
N THR A 501 8.64 27.39 -25.81
CA THR A 501 7.96 27.74 -24.54
C THR A 501 8.08 29.22 -24.19
N GLY A 502 9.12 29.91 -24.67
CA GLY A 502 9.44 31.30 -24.30
C GLY A 502 9.90 31.49 -22.85
N ASN A 503 9.96 30.42 -22.03
CA ASN A 503 10.32 30.49 -20.62
C ASN A 503 11.84 30.67 -20.39
N TYR A 504 12.65 30.34 -21.39
CA TYR A 504 14.11 30.32 -21.28
C TYR A 504 14.78 31.24 -22.32
N SER A 505 15.86 31.89 -21.92
CA SER A 505 16.62 32.82 -22.76
C SER A 505 18.07 32.95 -22.27
N LEU A 506 18.97 33.41 -23.15
CA LEU A 506 20.27 33.91 -22.70
C LEU A 506 20.04 35.18 -21.85
N PRO A 507 20.83 35.41 -20.78
CA PRO A 507 20.69 36.60 -19.96
C PRO A 507 21.29 37.82 -20.67
N ALA A 508 20.75 39.01 -20.41
CA ALA A 508 21.20 40.25 -21.04
C ALA A 508 22.65 40.64 -20.68
N ASP A 509 23.15 40.15 -19.53
CA ASP A 509 24.55 40.22 -19.14
C ASP A 509 25.06 38.80 -18.83
N SER A 510 26.19 38.44 -19.45
CA SER A 510 26.81 37.14 -19.30
C SER A 510 27.50 36.92 -17.93
N SER A 511 27.66 37.98 -17.13
CA SER A 511 28.10 37.90 -15.73
C SER A 511 27.05 37.24 -14.81
N LEU A 512 25.77 37.24 -15.22
CA LEU A 512 24.66 36.73 -14.43
C LEU A 512 24.59 35.20 -14.41
N VAL A 513 25.21 34.51 -15.38
CA VAL A 513 25.06 33.06 -15.62
C VAL A 513 25.35 32.20 -14.39
N PHE A 514 26.39 32.54 -13.62
CA PHE A 514 26.83 31.76 -12.45
C PHE A 514 26.78 32.58 -11.15
N SER A 515 26.37 33.86 -11.20
CA SER A 515 26.21 34.69 -10.00
C SER A 515 24.79 34.66 -9.45
N GLN A 516 23.81 34.20 -10.24
CA GLN A 516 22.40 34.09 -9.84
C GLN A 516 21.98 32.62 -9.67
N LYS A 517 21.24 32.32 -8.60
CA LYS A 517 20.68 30.97 -8.35
C LYS A 517 19.65 30.56 -9.40
N ASN A 518 18.83 31.54 -9.82
CA ASN A 518 17.71 31.38 -10.72
C ASN A 518 17.80 32.45 -11.82
N GLY A 519 17.28 32.15 -13.01
CA GLY A 519 17.14 33.09 -14.12
C GLY A 519 16.84 32.35 -15.42
N ASN A 520 16.40 33.03 -16.46
CA ASN A 520 15.88 32.39 -17.69
C ASN A 520 16.91 31.52 -18.45
N ASN A 521 18.21 31.59 -18.13
CA ASN A 521 19.22 30.68 -18.69
C ASN A 521 19.31 29.34 -17.93
N VAL A 522 18.75 29.23 -16.72
CA VAL A 522 18.83 28.05 -15.86
C VAL A 522 17.63 27.14 -16.15
N ILE A 523 17.88 25.96 -16.71
CA ILE A 523 16.85 24.93 -16.91
C ILE A 523 16.86 23.96 -15.72
N LEU A 524 18.04 23.50 -15.31
CA LEU A 524 18.25 22.77 -14.05
C LEU A 524 19.55 23.25 -13.43
N GLY A 525 19.49 23.68 -12.16
CA GLY A 525 20.61 24.34 -11.51
C GLY A 525 20.26 25.01 -10.18
N GLY A 526 21.04 26.02 -9.85
CA GLY A 526 20.94 26.76 -8.59
C GLY A 526 21.60 26.04 -7.42
N TYR A 527 22.47 25.06 -7.71
CA TYR A 527 23.31 24.40 -6.71
C TYR A 527 24.41 25.36 -6.28
N ASP A 528 24.69 25.43 -4.98
CA ASP A 528 25.81 26.19 -4.46
C ASP A 528 27.15 25.63 -4.99
N ASP A 529 27.95 26.48 -5.62
CA ASP A 529 29.27 26.16 -6.20
C ASP A 529 30.40 26.89 -5.46
N SER A 530 30.08 27.62 -4.37
CA SER A 530 31.00 28.61 -3.76
C SER A 530 32.27 28.04 -3.12
N ASP A 531 32.29 26.74 -2.79
CA ASP A 531 33.44 26.01 -2.25
C ASP A 531 34.18 25.16 -3.30
N PHE A 532 33.67 25.05 -4.53
CA PHE A 532 34.29 24.22 -5.56
C PHE A 532 35.49 24.92 -6.17
N LYS A 533 36.65 24.24 -6.12
CA LYS A 533 37.94 24.77 -6.60
C LYS A 533 37.94 25.30 -8.03
N TYR A 534 37.06 24.77 -8.89
CA TYR A 534 36.94 25.10 -10.31
C TYR A 534 35.59 25.77 -10.64
N ALA A 535 34.96 26.41 -9.65
CA ALA A 535 33.70 27.13 -9.82
C ALA A 535 33.80 28.29 -10.82
N LYS A 536 32.71 28.51 -11.57
CA LYS A 536 32.57 29.63 -12.51
C LYS A 536 31.81 30.82 -11.90
N GLY A 537 31.34 30.68 -10.67
CA GLY A 537 30.60 31.69 -9.90
C GLY A 537 30.11 31.13 -8.58
N LEU A 538 29.01 31.68 -8.05
CA LEU A 538 28.37 31.25 -6.81
C LEU A 538 27.48 30.01 -7.00
N TYR A 539 26.97 29.80 -8.21
CA TYR A 539 26.01 28.73 -8.51
C TYR A 539 26.41 27.93 -9.74
N TYR A 540 26.17 26.62 -9.68
CA TYR A 540 26.31 25.70 -10.82
C TYR A 540 24.94 25.35 -11.40
N HIS A 541 24.92 25.23 -12.73
CA HIS A 541 23.73 24.93 -13.53
C HIS A 541 24.07 23.83 -14.54
N PRO A 542 23.86 22.54 -14.19
CA PRO A 542 24.12 21.40 -15.06
C PRO A 542 23.38 21.42 -16.39
N VAL A 543 22.23 22.11 -16.48
CA VAL A 543 21.48 22.27 -17.74
C VAL A 543 21.13 23.74 -17.93
N ARG A 544 21.67 24.34 -19.00
CA ARG A 544 21.49 25.76 -19.35
C ARG A 544 20.88 25.93 -20.72
N TYR A 545 20.15 27.03 -20.92
CA TYR A 545 19.59 27.40 -22.23
C TYR A 545 20.65 27.49 -23.34
N CYS A 546 21.87 27.92 -23.01
CA CYS A 546 22.99 27.98 -23.94
C CYS A 546 23.34 26.59 -24.54
N GLU A 547 23.19 25.51 -23.77
CA GLU A 547 23.39 24.13 -24.24
C GLU A 547 22.30 23.68 -25.22
N ILE A 548 21.05 24.10 -25.01
CA ILE A 548 19.93 23.86 -25.94
C ILE A 548 20.25 24.49 -27.30
N MET A 549 20.82 25.69 -27.29
CA MET A 549 21.19 26.41 -28.50
C MET A 549 22.36 25.75 -29.23
N PHE A 550 23.38 25.25 -28.52
CA PHE A 550 24.45 24.50 -29.16
C PHE A 550 24.00 23.13 -29.68
N THR A 551 23.12 22.43 -28.95
CA THR A 551 22.50 21.18 -29.38
C THR A 551 21.68 21.40 -30.65
N ALA A 552 20.86 22.45 -30.67
CA ALA A 552 20.11 22.86 -31.86
C ALA A 552 21.03 23.27 -33.01
N ALA A 553 22.12 24.00 -32.75
CA ALA A 553 23.10 24.38 -33.76
C ALA A 553 23.77 23.18 -34.41
N GLU A 554 24.20 22.19 -33.61
CA GLU A 554 24.85 20.99 -34.12
C GLU A 554 23.85 20.14 -34.91
N ALA A 555 22.69 19.87 -34.33
CA ALA A 555 21.65 19.08 -34.97
C ALA A 555 21.13 19.72 -36.28
N ALA A 556 20.96 21.05 -36.31
CA ALA A 556 20.63 21.78 -37.53
C ALA A 556 21.77 21.69 -38.56
N LEU A 557 23.03 21.80 -38.15
CA LEU A 557 24.17 21.72 -39.05
C LEU A 557 24.31 20.34 -39.70
N GLU A 558 24.21 19.25 -38.93
CA GLU A 558 24.34 17.89 -39.45
C GLU A 558 23.14 17.46 -40.33
N THR A 559 21.98 18.09 -40.14
CA THR A 559 20.78 17.89 -40.98
C THR A 559 20.70 18.83 -42.19
N GLY A 560 21.78 19.59 -42.48
CA GLY A 560 21.86 20.49 -43.64
C GLY A 560 21.06 21.79 -43.49
N ARG A 561 20.51 22.09 -42.31
CA ARG A 561 19.81 23.33 -41.97
C ARG A 561 20.81 24.43 -41.57
N THR A 562 21.83 24.65 -42.41
CA THR A 562 23.00 25.48 -42.12
C THR A 562 22.66 26.91 -41.68
N MET A 563 21.58 27.50 -42.21
CA MET A 563 21.13 28.84 -41.80
C MET A 563 20.64 28.87 -40.34
N GLU A 564 19.87 27.87 -39.90
CA GLU A 564 19.45 27.76 -38.50
C GLU A 564 20.67 27.56 -37.58
N ALA A 565 21.65 26.75 -38.01
CA ALA A 565 22.90 26.59 -37.27
C ALA A 565 23.66 27.92 -37.09
N TYR A 566 23.75 28.73 -38.15
CA TYR A 566 24.31 30.09 -38.08
C TYR A 566 23.55 30.98 -37.08
N GLU A 567 22.21 30.96 -37.09
CA GLU A 567 21.38 31.74 -36.17
C GLU A 567 21.62 31.37 -34.70
N TYR A 568 21.66 30.07 -34.38
CA TYR A 568 21.92 29.60 -33.02
C TYR A 568 23.35 29.94 -32.55
N ILE A 569 24.37 29.70 -33.39
CA ILE A 569 25.76 30.03 -33.06
C ILE A 569 25.92 31.54 -32.86
N ASN A 570 25.39 32.36 -33.76
CA ASN A 570 25.55 33.81 -33.68
C ASN A 570 24.87 34.42 -32.46
N GLN A 571 23.74 33.88 -31.99
CA GLN A 571 23.13 34.31 -30.73
C GLN A 571 24.05 34.04 -29.52
N THR A 572 24.63 32.84 -29.40
CA THR A 572 25.57 32.52 -28.30
C THR A 572 26.85 33.36 -28.34
N ARG A 573 27.33 33.71 -29.55
CA ARG A 573 28.48 34.61 -29.75
C ARG A 573 28.18 36.05 -29.33
N LEU A 574 27.06 36.61 -29.80
CA LEU A 574 26.61 37.96 -29.45
C LEU A 574 26.41 38.11 -27.94
N PHE A 575 25.84 37.08 -27.30
CA PHE A 575 25.69 37.00 -25.85
C PHE A 575 27.03 37.11 -25.08
N ARG A 576 28.13 36.58 -25.64
CA ARG A 576 29.50 36.74 -25.09
C ARG A 576 30.25 37.95 -25.65
N GLY A 577 29.58 38.85 -26.36
CA GLY A 577 30.17 40.06 -26.94
C GLY A 577 31.07 39.81 -28.15
N TYR A 578 31.07 38.60 -28.71
CA TYR A 578 31.81 38.30 -29.94
C TYR A 578 31.01 38.71 -31.18
N PRO A 579 31.68 39.17 -32.26
CA PRO A 579 31.01 39.46 -33.52
C PRO A 579 30.37 38.19 -34.11
N PRO A 580 29.22 38.31 -34.79
CA PRO A 580 28.61 37.20 -35.50
C PRO A 580 29.54 36.70 -36.63
N ILE A 581 29.43 35.43 -36.95
CA ILE A 581 30.08 34.80 -38.09
C ILE A 581 29.27 35.16 -39.33
N GLU A 582 29.95 35.61 -40.39
CA GLU A 582 29.34 35.85 -41.69
C GLU A 582 29.00 34.53 -42.41
N ASN A 583 27.97 34.58 -43.26
CA ASN A 583 27.57 33.44 -44.08
C ASN A 583 28.63 33.14 -45.14
N GLY A 584 28.93 31.86 -45.39
CA GLY A 584 29.83 31.43 -46.46
C GLY A 584 30.90 30.41 -46.05
N LEU A 585 30.96 30.02 -44.77
CA LEU A 585 31.76 28.88 -44.35
C LEU A 585 31.16 27.57 -44.90
N THR A 586 32.03 26.61 -45.20
CA THR A 586 31.60 25.22 -45.42
C THR A 586 31.03 24.61 -44.14
N GLN A 587 30.25 23.53 -44.28
CA GLN A 587 29.70 22.78 -43.13
C GLN A 587 30.81 22.37 -42.15
N ASP A 588 31.96 21.92 -42.66
CA ASP A 588 33.13 21.51 -41.87
C ASP A 588 33.79 22.67 -41.11
N GLU A 589 33.89 23.84 -41.73
CA GLU A 589 34.43 25.04 -41.07
C GLU A 589 33.47 25.54 -39.99
N LEU A 590 32.17 25.61 -40.28
CA LEU A 590 31.16 26.02 -39.30
C LEU A 590 31.07 25.03 -38.13
N ARG A 591 31.21 23.72 -38.40
CA ARG A 591 31.27 22.66 -37.38
C ARG A 591 32.45 22.87 -36.42
N ARG A 592 33.65 23.18 -36.95
CA ARG A 592 34.82 23.49 -36.12
C ARG A 592 34.61 24.75 -35.27
N VAL A 593 33.96 25.79 -35.82
CA VAL A 593 33.64 27.01 -35.05
C VAL A 593 32.62 26.71 -33.95
N LEU A 594 31.58 25.92 -34.21
CA LEU A 594 30.61 25.46 -33.22
C LEU A 594 31.29 24.66 -32.11
N TRP A 595 32.06 23.62 -32.46
CA TRP A 595 32.76 22.77 -31.50
C TRP A 595 33.68 23.55 -30.57
N ASN A 596 34.47 24.48 -31.12
CA ASN A 596 35.33 25.38 -30.34
C ASN A 596 34.51 26.34 -29.46
N THR A 597 33.39 26.88 -29.96
CA THR A 597 32.55 27.81 -29.19
C THR A 597 31.88 27.09 -28.02
N TRP A 598 31.31 25.90 -28.25
CA TRP A 598 30.68 25.07 -27.22
C TRP A 598 31.69 24.69 -26.13
N ASN A 599 32.82 24.10 -26.50
CA ASN A 599 33.82 23.66 -25.52
C ASN A 599 34.40 24.80 -24.70
N ASN A 600 34.58 26.00 -25.27
CA ASN A 600 35.03 27.17 -24.51
C ASN A 600 33.94 27.70 -23.57
N GLU A 601 32.68 27.78 -24.01
CA GLU A 601 31.55 28.25 -23.20
C GLU A 601 31.27 27.31 -22.01
N MET A 602 31.27 25.99 -22.25
CA MET A 602 30.93 24.96 -21.26
C MET A 602 32.14 24.26 -20.62
N LEU A 603 33.34 24.84 -20.75
CA LEU A 603 34.53 24.37 -20.03
C LEU A 603 34.26 24.35 -18.52
N LEU A 604 34.67 23.27 -17.84
CA LEU A 604 34.42 23.00 -16.40
C LEU A 604 32.94 22.78 -16.02
N GLU A 605 32.07 22.42 -16.96
CA GLU A 605 30.64 22.12 -16.70
C GLU A 605 30.26 20.64 -16.96
N SER A 606 31.23 19.71 -16.97
CA SER A 606 31.02 18.27 -17.26
C SER A 606 30.50 18.03 -18.68
N ALA A 607 31.16 18.60 -19.69
CA ALA A 607 30.68 18.58 -21.07
C ALA A 607 31.77 18.23 -22.11
N THR A 608 33.02 18.59 -21.85
CA THR A 608 34.06 18.58 -22.89
C THR A 608 34.52 17.16 -23.24
N TYR A 609 34.68 16.27 -22.27
CA TYR A 609 35.03 14.86 -22.50
C TYR A 609 33.98 14.15 -23.36
N PHE A 610 32.70 14.34 -23.01
CA PHE A 610 31.56 13.82 -23.75
C PHE A 610 31.49 14.36 -25.18
N ASN A 611 31.68 15.67 -25.37
CA ASN A 611 31.72 16.29 -26.68
C ASN A 611 32.85 15.72 -27.55
N LEU A 612 34.08 15.65 -27.04
CA LEU A 612 35.22 15.12 -27.78
C LEU A 612 35.03 13.63 -28.17
N ARG A 613 34.37 12.83 -27.31
CA ARG A 613 33.97 11.44 -27.60
C ARG A 613 33.00 11.37 -28.78
N ARG A 614 31.83 12.00 -28.66
CA ARG A 614 30.73 11.86 -29.65
C ARG A 614 31.10 12.46 -31.02
N TRP A 615 31.94 13.50 -31.04
CA TRP A 615 32.55 14.07 -32.24
C TRP A 615 33.66 13.19 -32.87
N GLY A 616 34.09 12.12 -32.19
CA GLY A 616 35.09 11.18 -32.70
C GLY A 616 36.53 11.70 -32.68
N ILE A 617 36.81 12.79 -31.96
CA ILE A 617 38.11 13.47 -31.94
C ILE A 617 38.91 13.29 -30.64
N TYR A 618 38.34 12.65 -29.62
CA TYR A 618 38.98 12.48 -28.30
C TYR A 618 40.40 11.89 -28.37
N VAL A 619 40.56 10.74 -29.02
CA VAL A 619 41.85 10.04 -29.14
C VAL A 619 42.89 10.86 -29.93
N ALA A 620 42.45 11.68 -30.89
CA ALA A 620 43.33 12.59 -31.62
C ALA A 620 43.67 13.86 -30.84
N SER A 621 42.91 14.18 -29.78
CA SER A 621 43.06 15.39 -28.96
C SER A 621 43.87 15.15 -27.69
N MET A 622 43.99 13.90 -27.22
CA MET A 622 44.62 13.55 -25.95
C MET A 622 45.89 12.69 -26.15
N PRO A 623 47.06 13.13 -25.65
CA PRO A 623 48.28 12.32 -25.66
C PRO A 623 48.07 10.96 -24.96
N ASP A 624 48.65 9.89 -25.51
CA ASP A 624 48.58 8.51 -24.98
C ASP A 624 47.16 7.90 -24.84
N ALA A 625 46.12 8.59 -25.32
CA ALA A 625 44.77 8.04 -25.37
C ALA A 625 44.67 6.87 -26.36
N GLN A 626 43.79 5.92 -26.05
CA GLN A 626 43.50 4.75 -26.88
C GLN A 626 41.98 4.64 -27.05
N ASN A 627 41.51 3.87 -28.03
CA ASN A 627 40.07 3.73 -28.30
C ASN A 627 39.26 3.27 -27.07
N LYS A 628 39.82 2.41 -26.21
CA LYS A 628 39.17 2.01 -24.95
C LYS A 628 38.95 3.20 -24.00
N HIS A 629 39.92 4.13 -23.90
CA HIS A 629 39.85 5.32 -23.03
C HIS A 629 38.79 6.34 -23.45
N GLN A 630 38.08 6.10 -24.56
CA GLN A 630 36.85 6.82 -24.86
C GLN A 630 35.72 6.52 -23.87
N LEU A 631 35.78 5.49 -23.04
CA LEU A 631 34.82 5.23 -21.97
C LEU A 631 35.56 4.86 -20.68
N LEU A 632 35.00 5.23 -19.52
CA LEU A 632 35.43 4.66 -18.26
C LEU A 632 35.03 3.17 -18.20
N PRO A 633 35.86 2.29 -17.61
CA PRO A 633 35.50 0.90 -17.41
C PRO A 633 34.35 0.77 -16.40
N ILE A 634 33.47 -0.19 -16.64
CA ILE A 634 32.46 -0.60 -15.66
C ILE A 634 33.20 -1.22 -14.46
N PRO A 635 32.87 -0.85 -13.21
CA PRO A 635 33.53 -1.39 -12.02
C PRO A 635 33.48 -2.90 -11.94
N THR A 636 34.60 -3.50 -11.53
CA THR A 636 34.72 -4.96 -11.47
C THR A 636 33.73 -5.56 -10.46
N ASP A 637 33.51 -4.91 -9.33
CA ASP A 637 32.60 -5.41 -8.30
C ASP A 637 31.12 -5.26 -8.71
N ALA A 638 30.74 -4.16 -9.36
CA ALA A 638 29.40 -4.01 -9.93
C ALA A 638 29.05 -5.14 -10.92
N MET A 639 30.01 -5.57 -11.76
CA MET A 639 29.82 -6.71 -12.68
C MET A 639 29.79 -8.08 -11.97
N LYS A 640 30.46 -8.24 -10.81
CA LYS A 640 30.35 -9.46 -10.00
C LYS A 640 28.98 -9.57 -9.35
N GLU A 641 28.47 -8.45 -8.83
CA GLU A 641 27.16 -8.36 -8.18
C GLU A 641 26.00 -8.48 -9.19
N ASN A 642 26.23 -8.04 -10.44
CA ASN A 642 25.22 -7.99 -11.49
C ASN A 642 25.70 -8.71 -12.77
N PRO A 643 25.49 -10.03 -12.89
CA PRO A 643 25.96 -10.84 -14.03
C PRO A 643 25.45 -10.41 -15.42
N ASN A 644 24.42 -9.56 -15.47
CA ASN A 644 23.87 -8.99 -16.72
C ASN A 644 24.67 -7.78 -17.23
N LEU A 645 25.59 -7.23 -16.43
CA LEU A 645 26.46 -6.13 -16.85
C LEU A 645 27.64 -6.65 -17.69
N THR A 646 27.77 -6.09 -18.88
CA THR A 646 28.93 -6.29 -19.76
C THR A 646 29.92 -5.14 -19.63
N GLN A 647 31.21 -5.43 -19.77
CA GLN A 647 32.27 -4.42 -19.78
C GLN A 647 32.26 -3.59 -21.09
N ASN A 648 32.73 -2.35 -21.02
CA ASN A 648 32.93 -1.48 -22.18
C ASN A 648 34.03 -1.99 -23.13
N PRO A 649 33.96 -1.71 -24.45
CA PRO A 649 34.89 -2.29 -25.43
C PRO A 649 36.37 -2.00 -25.14
N GLY A 650 37.17 -3.06 -25.01
CA GLY A 650 38.63 -2.99 -24.91
C GLY A 650 39.21 -3.01 -23.48
N TYR A 651 38.40 -3.34 -22.48
CA TYR A 651 38.80 -3.56 -21.08
C TYR A 651 38.76 -5.05 -20.70
#